data_AF-A0AAQ0GZX2-F1
#
_entry.id   AF-A0AAQ0GZX2-F1
#
_cell.length_a   1.000
_cell.length_b   1.000
_cell.length_c   1.000
_cell.angle_alpha   90.00
_cell.angle_beta   90.00
_cell.angle_gamma   90.00
#
_symmetry.space_group_name_H-M   'P 1'
#
loop_
_entity.id
_entity.type
_entity.pdbx_description
1 polymer ?
#
loop_
_entity_poly.entity_id
_entity_poly.type
_entity_poly.pdbx_seq_one_letter_code
_entity_poly.pdbx_strand_id
1 'polypeptide(L)'
;MNTTGLFNLSWQRYLNLLFLLLTVGFLTSGVVTLIAANLDYFSDLAKIYGLQTLLVVTLVLGLYCFIRESRRQAKEKLKWKTYSIFFVVSVLIGGLFALVGQTYQTGADLWQLFAVWTLCQLPFLLLFPNVASALLFATTTNVTFYLFNEQNSYNSMGYAVLINTGFLVVSELFSKTFHDQHWRILPKVFLVLTFASLFGLTVIYDVYFHAYAWGELGRSSLSSLQIAIPSLVAFYIYQKYRFDFINLIISVVAFLGAYCFWGSEFIQAFEDGLVLGLIGFIFTVMAINWLVKLYKREHPNNKKSHWATSILWVIALLIAVVTIGAWLFFSLGLDESSTLIIGIILFGIAWSLTLNKDKNEYTTILAGLFFLIANSFLGFYLLVKFDNLFLLLGYEFSEDSNLGIFISTLIFSAIIIVSYKLMPNSLVRILLVIQLLVYWQISYDIYFHSYSLNNTWFNKIQLLSSIVFFYWSMRPHQSEQIHLKPIAWGMVLFSLWSSLPSYMMLPLVDYGLIDTDVLSDVMLSDAMSLNNILQVLSGRFWSHFQFDVNHILYLLICVLPLIVYALMNKHSKAKHIEVLLILLALSLFALGFIGLPVILYLTALLLLIYWTDSRAFFGLLVFAFIVYLGGFYYQLSIPLLYKGVLLVSFAVIFAIVTLFLHARYKSPSQSAIENYPVFKAPIGLVGVFLIVLLGAVNYKVQQFEDVLATGKPVVLKIAPADPRSLMQGDYMVLNYAILSELQQSQFSSESNESNETTGIDELSPSGKKAYILVHLDKNHVATLCEAQSEIPTDFKHCTPNVYLPIRYKGWSPELPSQDYFFAEGKGEYYAQAEYAEYRFKDGILLLARLLDKDLKGL
;
A
#
# COMPACT_ATOMS: atom_id res chain seq x y z
N MET A 1 13.36 -0.08 -39.31
CA MET A 1 14.19 -0.29 -38.12
C MET A 1 13.29 -0.83 -37.02
N ASN A 2 13.57 -2.04 -36.52
CA ASN A 2 12.84 -2.64 -35.40
C ASN A 2 13.21 -1.89 -34.12
N THR A 3 12.48 -0.84 -33.77
CA THR A 3 12.52 -0.28 -32.43
C THR A 3 11.83 -1.25 -31.49
N THR A 4 12.62 -2.16 -30.90
CA THR A 4 12.16 -3.02 -29.81
C THR A 4 11.87 -2.11 -28.63
N GLY A 5 10.59 -1.99 -28.22
CA GLY A 5 10.21 -1.17 -27.07
C GLY A 5 10.54 -1.85 -25.74
N LEU A 6 9.97 -1.35 -24.65
CA LEU A 6 10.16 -1.91 -23.29
C LEU A 6 10.05 -3.45 -23.29
N PHE A 7 10.99 -4.12 -22.61
CA PHE A 7 11.16 -5.58 -22.57
C PHE A 7 11.50 -6.26 -23.92
N ASN A 8 11.93 -5.50 -24.93
CA ASN A 8 12.08 -5.97 -26.31
C ASN A 8 10.79 -6.56 -26.90
N LEU A 9 9.64 -6.09 -26.43
CA LEU A 9 8.34 -6.50 -26.94
C LEU A 9 7.90 -5.57 -28.09
N SER A 10 7.11 -6.11 -29.01
CA SER A 10 6.34 -5.27 -29.93
C SER A 10 5.21 -4.58 -29.18
N TRP A 11 4.73 -3.45 -29.69
CA TRP A 11 3.63 -2.67 -29.09
C TRP A 11 2.43 -3.55 -28.72
N GLN A 12 2.00 -4.44 -29.62
CA GLN A 12 0.85 -5.32 -29.38
C GLN A 12 1.12 -6.37 -28.29
N ARG A 13 2.37 -6.84 -28.17
CA ARG A 13 2.76 -7.77 -27.10
C ARG A 13 2.87 -7.07 -25.76
N TYR A 14 3.32 -5.81 -25.77
CA TYR A 14 3.32 -4.97 -24.58
C TYR A 14 1.88 -4.71 -24.09
N LEU A 15 0.96 -4.35 -24.98
CA LEU A 15 -0.45 -4.19 -24.65
C LEU A 15 -1.05 -5.48 -24.09
N ASN A 16 -0.73 -6.63 -24.68
CA ASN A 16 -1.17 -7.93 -24.17
C ASN A 16 -0.64 -8.20 -22.74
N LEU A 17 0.62 -7.85 -22.45
CA LEU A 17 1.18 -7.93 -21.10
C LEU A 17 0.46 -6.99 -20.13
N LEU A 18 0.26 -5.73 -20.52
CA LEU A 18 -0.38 -4.72 -19.68
C LEU A 18 -1.82 -5.10 -19.32
N PHE A 19 -2.64 -5.47 -20.31
CA PHE A 19 -4.02 -5.90 -20.06
C PHE A 19 -4.09 -7.21 -19.27
N LEU A 20 -3.11 -8.11 -19.41
CA LEU A 20 -3.03 -9.31 -18.57
C LEU A 20 -2.75 -8.95 -17.11
N LEU A 21 -1.83 -8.02 -16.85
CA LEU A 21 -1.54 -7.55 -15.49
C LEU A 21 -2.76 -6.86 -14.87
N LEU A 22 -3.44 -5.99 -15.62
CA LEU A 22 -4.68 -5.35 -15.18
C LEU A 22 -5.78 -6.40 -14.92
N THR A 23 -5.95 -7.38 -15.81
CA THR A 23 -6.92 -8.48 -15.63
C THR A 23 -6.69 -9.21 -14.31
N VAL A 24 -5.45 -9.64 -14.04
CA VAL A 24 -5.13 -10.40 -12.82
C VAL A 24 -5.35 -9.54 -11.58
N GLY A 25 -4.84 -8.31 -11.55
CA GLY A 25 -4.98 -7.41 -10.40
C GLY A 25 -6.44 -7.07 -10.08
N PHE A 26 -7.23 -6.76 -11.10
CA PHE A 26 -8.66 -6.42 -10.95
C PHE A 26 -9.49 -7.64 -10.55
N LEU A 27 -9.19 -8.83 -11.11
CA LEU A 27 -9.90 -10.05 -10.75
C LEU A 27 -9.68 -10.39 -9.28
N THR A 28 -8.42 -10.38 -8.83
CA THR A 28 -8.10 -10.71 -7.43
C THR A 28 -8.66 -9.68 -6.46
N SER A 29 -8.53 -8.39 -6.78
CA SER A 29 -9.08 -7.32 -5.93
C SER A 29 -10.60 -7.37 -5.90
N GLY A 30 -11.25 -7.50 -7.06
CA GLY A 30 -12.71 -7.51 -7.15
C GLY A 30 -13.38 -8.69 -6.45
N VAL A 31 -12.81 -9.91 -6.54
CA VAL A 31 -13.36 -11.06 -5.83
C VAL A 31 -13.25 -10.89 -4.31
N VAL A 32 -12.11 -10.41 -3.80
CA VAL A 32 -11.93 -10.15 -2.36
C VAL A 32 -12.91 -9.08 -1.89
N THR A 33 -13.10 -8.00 -2.65
CA THR A 33 -14.06 -6.94 -2.32
C THR A 33 -15.51 -7.43 -2.35
N LEU A 34 -15.88 -8.31 -3.29
CA LEU A 34 -17.22 -8.91 -3.34
C LEU A 34 -17.52 -9.80 -2.13
N ILE A 35 -16.51 -10.53 -1.64
CA ILE A 35 -16.64 -11.35 -0.42
C ILE A 35 -16.90 -10.42 0.77
N ALA A 36 -16.09 -9.37 0.93
CA ALA A 36 -16.24 -8.40 2.01
C ALA A 36 -17.61 -7.69 2.01
N ALA A 37 -18.23 -7.48 0.85
CA ALA A 37 -19.54 -6.83 0.72
C ALA A 37 -20.73 -7.62 1.32
N ASN A 38 -20.54 -8.91 1.65
CA ASN A 38 -21.55 -9.82 2.23
C ASN A 38 -22.89 -9.86 1.46
N LEU A 39 -23.00 -10.74 0.46
CA LEU A 39 -24.14 -10.78 -0.47
C LEU A 39 -25.42 -11.39 0.13
N ASP A 40 -26.31 -10.58 0.70
CA ASP A 40 -27.55 -11.07 1.35
C ASP A 40 -28.55 -11.83 0.45
N TYR A 41 -28.46 -11.69 -0.87
CA TYR A 41 -29.35 -12.40 -1.81
C TYR A 41 -29.03 -13.89 -1.96
N PHE A 42 -27.83 -14.31 -1.59
CA PHE A 42 -27.42 -15.72 -1.65
C PHE A 42 -27.47 -16.33 -0.25
N SER A 43 -27.94 -17.58 -0.17
CA SER A 43 -27.78 -18.34 1.06
C SER A 43 -26.30 -18.55 1.37
N ASP A 44 -25.99 -18.73 2.65
CA ASP A 44 -24.63 -18.92 3.15
C ASP A 44 -23.88 -20.06 2.45
N LEU A 45 -24.56 -21.20 2.30
CA LEU A 45 -24.03 -22.33 1.54
C LEU A 45 -23.83 -22.02 0.05
N ALA A 46 -24.73 -21.23 -0.57
CA ALA A 46 -24.57 -20.84 -1.97
C ALA A 46 -23.34 -19.94 -2.18
N LYS A 47 -23.06 -19.02 -1.24
CA LYS A 47 -21.84 -18.21 -1.25
C LYS A 47 -20.59 -19.10 -1.21
N ILE A 48 -20.54 -20.02 -0.24
CA ILE A 48 -19.39 -20.91 -0.04
C ILE A 48 -19.17 -21.84 -1.23
N TYR A 49 -20.21 -22.57 -1.66
CA TYR A 49 -20.09 -23.51 -2.79
C TYR A 49 -19.87 -22.78 -4.12
N GLY A 50 -20.38 -21.56 -4.29
CA GLY A 50 -20.09 -20.71 -5.44
C GLY A 50 -18.59 -20.38 -5.53
N LEU A 51 -17.98 -19.98 -4.41
CA LEU A 51 -16.55 -19.69 -4.36
C LEU A 51 -15.68 -20.95 -4.51
N GLN A 52 -16.09 -22.07 -3.90
CA GLN A 52 -15.41 -23.37 -4.12
C GLN A 52 -15.47 -23.78 -5.60
N THR A 53 -16.61 -23.60 -6.26
CA THR A 53 -16.76 -23.89 -7.70
C THR A 53 -15.83 -23.01 -8.53
N LEU A 54 -15.76 -21.71 -8.24
CA LEU A 54 -14.83 -20.79 -8.89
C LEU A 54 -13.36 -21.21 -8.69
N LEU A 55 -13.00 -21.64 -7.48
CA LEU A 55 -11.66 -22.15 -7.15
C LEU A 55 -11.33 -23.42 -7.95
N VAL A 56 -12.26 -24.37 -8.05
CA VAL A 56 -12.07 -25.60 -8.83
C VAL A 56 -11.91 -25.28 -10.32
N VAL A 57 -12.78 -24.43 -10.88
CA VAL A 57 -12.72 -24.04 -12.29
C VAL A 57 -11.41 -23.34 -12.62
N THR A 58 -10.98 -22.38 -11.78
CA THR A 58 -9.72 -21.65 -11.99
C THR A 58 -8.50 -22.57 -11.89
N LEU A 59 -8.50 -23.53 -10.95
CA LEU A 59 -7.44 -24.53 -10.83
C LEU A 59 -7.38 -25.47 -12.04
N VAL A 60 -8.54 -25.97 -12.52
CA VAL A 60 -8.61 -26.82 -13.72
C VAL A 60 -8.10 -26.06 -14.95
N LEU A 61 -8.46 -24.79 -15.09
CA LEU A 61 -7.93 -23.91 -16.14
C LEU A 61 -6.41 -23.73 -16.02
N GLY A 62 -5.90 -23.59 -14.79
CA GLY A 62 -4.46 -23.51 -14.48
C GLY A 62 -3.70 -24.77 -14.88
N LEU A 63 -4.23 -25.95 -14.54
CA LEU A 63 -3.68 -27.24 -14.93
C LEU A 63 -3.73 -27.45 -16.46
N TYR A 64 -4.83 -27.06 -17.11
CA TYR A 64 -4.92 -27.08 -18.57
C TYR A 64 -3.85 -26.19 -19.23
N CYS A 65 -3.68 -24.97 -18.73
CA CYS A 65 -2.63 -24.06 -19.19
C CYS A 65 -1.24 -24.64 -18.95
N PHE A 66 -1.00 -25.24 -17.79
CA PHE A 66 0.27 -25.89 -17.45
C PHE A 66 0.61 -27.02 -18.42
N ILE A 67 -0.33 -27.93 -18.70
CA ILE A 67 -0.13 -29.04 -19.65
C ILE A 67 0.20 -28.48 -21.04
N ARG A 68 -0.57 -27.47 -21.48
CA ARG A 68 -0.40 -26.87 -22.80
C ARG A 68 0.92 -26.12 -22.96
N GLU A 69 1.33 -25.34 -21.96
CA GLU A 69 2.61 -24.62 -21.97
C GLU A 69 3.78 -25.57 -21.80
N SER A 70 3.66 -26.60 -20.95
CA SER A 70 4.72 -27.60 -20.73
C SER A 70 5.03 -28.44 -21.95
N ARG A 71 4.07 -28.67 -22.85
CA ARG A 71 4.32 -29.38 -24.13
C ARG A 71 5.06 -28.51 -25.15
N ARG A 72 5.00 -27.18 -25.00
CA ARG A 72 5.47 -26.20 -26.01
C ARG A 72 6.72 -25.44 -25.60
N GLN A 73 7.08 -25.48 -24.32
CA GLN A 73 8.16 -24.69 -23.75
C GLN A 73 9.05 -25.59 -22.88
N ALA A 74 10.36 -25.35 -22.95
CA ALA A 74 11.32 -25.99 -22.07
C ALA A 74 11.02 -25.69 -20.59
N LYS A 75 11.41 -26.60 -19.71
CA LYS A 75 11.14 -26.53 -18.26
C LYS A 75 11.64 -25.23 -17.61
N GLU A 76 12.71 -24.64 -18.13
CA GLU A 76 13.34 -23.43 -17.59
C GLU A 76 12.68 -22.12 -18.05
N LYS A 77 11.73 -22.16 -19.00
CA LYS A 77 11.02 -20.96 -19.45
C LYS A 77 9.82 -20.67 -18.54
N LEU A 78 9.69 -19.40 -18.18
CA LEU A 78 8.59 -18.89 -17.37
C LEU A 78 7.24 -19.08 -18.09
N LYS A 79 6.37 -19.89 -17.49
CA LYS A 79 5.03 -20.21 -17.98
C LYS A 79 4.02 -19.18 -17.47
N TRP A 80 4.07 -17.99 -18.05
CA TRP A 80 3.33 -16.81 -17.56
C TRP A 80 1.84 -17.08 -17.29
N LYS A 81 1.13 -17.80 -18.17
CA LYS A 81 -0.31 -18.05 -17.97
C LYS A 81 -0.58 -18.96 -16.79
N THR A 82 0.17 -20.06 -16.71
CA THR A 82 0.09 -20.99 -15.58
C THR A 82 0.29 -20.24 -14.27
N TYR A 83 1.35 -19.41 -14.21
CA TYR A 83 1.76 -18.77 -12.96
C TYR A 83 0.77 -17.68 -12.54
N SER A 84 0.23 -16.92 -13.50
CA SER A 84 -0.84 -15.96 -13.24
C SER A 84 -2.10 -16.63 -12.69
N ILE A 85 -2.51 -17.78 -13.23
CA ILE A 85 -3.71 -18.47 -12.74
C ILE A 85 -3.49 -19.05 -11.35
N PHE A 86 -2.32 -19.66 -11.08
CA PHE A 86 -2.04 -20.18 -9.74
C PHE A 86 -1.86 -19.07 -8.70
N PHE A 87 -1.41 -17.88 -9.08
CA PHE A 87 -1.48 -16.69 -8.21
C PHE A 87 -2.93 -16.35 -7.83
N VAL A 88 -3.86 -16.35 -8.81
CA VAL A 88 -5.30 -16.13 -8.53
C VAL A 88 -5.84 -17.22 -7.61
N VAL A 89 -5.50 -18.50 -7.82
CA VAL A 89 -5.90 -19.61 -6.95
C VAL A 89 -5.42 -19.37 -5.51
N SER A 90 -4.17 -18.96 -5.31
CA SER A 90 -3.64 -18.63 -3.98
C SER A 90 -4.44 -17.52 -3.27
N VAL A 91 -4.91 -16.51 -4.01
CA VAL A 91 -5.76 -15.45 -3.45
C VAL A 91 -7.16 -15.96 -3.13
N LEU A 92 -7.77 -16.77 -4.00
CA LEU A 92 -9.11 -17.34 -3.80
C LEU A 92 -9.17 -18.24 -2.56
N ILE A 93 -8.10 -18.95 -2.22
CA ILE A 93 -8.01 -19.75 -0.98
C ILE A 93 -8.16 -18.86 0.25
N GLY A 94 -7.49 -17.71 0.28
CA GLY A 94 -7.63 -16.73 1.36
C GLY A 94 -9.05 -16.18 1.44
N GLY A 95 -9.63 -15.84 0.28
CA GLY A 95 -11.02 -15.42 0.17
C GLY A 95 -12.01 -16.47 0.69
N LEU A 96 -11.75 -17.77 0.45
CA LEU A 96 -12.59 -18.86 0.95
C LEU A 96 -12.57 -18.94 2.47
N PHE A 97 -11.40 -18.80 3.09
CA PHE A 97 -11.30 -18.78 4.56
C PHE A 97 -11.97 -17.55 5.18
N ALA A 98 -11.78 -16.38 4.57
CA ALA A 98 -12.46 -15.15 4.98
C ALA A 98 -13.98 -15.29 4.90
N LEU A 99 -14.49 -15.83 3.79
CA LEU A 99 -15.93 -16.03 3.60
C LEU A 99 -16.52 -16.98 4.65
N VAL A 100 -15.85 -18.11 4.94
CA VAL A 100 -16.33 -19.04 5.98
C VAL A 100 -16.33 -18.38 7.35
N GLY A 101 -15.26 -17.65 7.70
CA GLY A 101 -15.16 -16.94 8.97
C GLY A 101 -16.25 -15.88 9.16
N GLN A 102 -16.52 -15.11 8.11
CA GLN A 102 -17.58 -14.09 8.05
C GLN A 102 -18.98 -14.71 8.14
N THR A 103 -19.23 -15.78 7.38
CA THR A 103 -20.55 -16.42 7.29
C THR A 103 -21.01 -17.00 8.62
N TYR A 104 -20.11 -17.70 9.32
CA TYR A 104 -20.44 -18.36 10.59
C TYR A 104 -20.14 -17.52 11.83
N GLN A 105 -19.77 -16.24 11.66
CA GLN A 105 -19.45 -15.31 12.75
C GLN A 105 -18.52 -15.97 13.79
N THR A 106 -17.45 -16.60 13.30
CA THR A 106 -16.63 -17.48 14.14
C THR A 106 -15.81 -16.74 15.19
N GLY A 107 -15.63 -15.42 14.98
CA GLY A 107 -14.64 -14.52 15.61
C GLY A 107 -13.30 -15.19 15.95
N ALA A 108 -12.89 -16.14 15.10
CA ALA A 108 -11.60 -16.78 15.20
C ALA A 108 -10.49 -15.74 15.00
N ASP A 109 -9.36 -15.90 15.71
CA ASP A 109 -8.29 -14.90 15.66
C ASP A 109 -7.84 -14.68 14.21
N LEU A 110 -7.84 -13.41 13.78
CA LEU A 110 -7.46 -13.03 12.42
C LEU A 110 -6.08 -13.57 12.04
N TRP A 111 -5.12 -13.60 12.97
CA TRP A 111 -3.79 -14.15 12.70
C TRP A 111 -3.82 -15.63 12.32
N GLN A 112 -4.71 -16.45 12.91
CA GLN A 112 -4.81 -17.87 12.59
C GLN A 112 -5.30 -18.07 11.16
N LEU A 113 -6.26 -17.24 10.72
CA LEU A 113 -6.75 -17.24 9.35
C LEU A 113 -5.62 -16.95 8.37
N PHE A 114 -4.85 -15.88 8.60
CA PHE A 114 -3.70 -15.55 7.75
C PHE A 114 -2.58 -16.59 7.82
N ALA A 115 -2.37 -17.26 8.97
CA ALA A 115 -1.41 -18.34 9.13
C ALA A 115 -1.78 -19.55 8.26
N VAL A 116 -3.04 -20.02 8.37
CA VAL A 116 -3.55 -21.14 7.57
C VAL A 116 -3.53 -20.79 6.09
N TRP A 117 -3.89 -19.56 5.72
CA TRP A 117 -3.79 -19.08 4.36
C TRP A 117 -2.35 -19.14 3.83
N THR A 118 -1.39 -18.62 4.60
CA THR A 118 0.04 -18.65 4.25
C THR A 118 0.52 -20.08 4.03
N LEU A 119 0.19 -21.02 4.93
CA LEU A 119 0.56 -22.42 4.78
C LEU A 119 -0.05 -23.06 3.52
N CYS A 120 -1.29 -22.73 3.19
CA CYS A 120 -1.97 -23.22 1.99
C CYS A 120 -1.36 -22.69 0.67
N GLN A 121 -0.56 -21.62 0.72
CA GLN A 121 0.16 -21.12 -0.45
C GLN A 121 1.44 -21.90 -0.76
N LEU A 122 2.06 -22.55 0.25
CA LEU A 122 3.34 -23.26 0.10
C LEU A 122 3.36 -24.30 -1.04
N PRO A 123 2.36 -25.19 -1.19
CA PRO A 123 2.37 -26.16 -2.27
C PRO A 123 2.43 -25.51 -3.65
N PHE A 124 1.69 -24.42 -3.87
CA PHE A 124 1.71 -23.70 -5.14
C PHE A 124 3.01 -22.95 -5.35
N LEU A 125 3.58 -22.35 -4.30
CA LEU A 125 4.87 -21.66 -4.38
C LEU A 125 6.01 -22.62 -4.72
N LEU A 126 6.00 -23.84 -4.17
CA LEU A 126 7.00 -24.88 -4.45
C LEU A 126 6.83 -25.48 -5.85
N LEU A 127 5.60 -25.67 -6.32
CA LEU A 127 5.32 -26.25 -7.64
C LEU A 127 5.46 -25.24 -8.78
N PHE A 128 5.09 -23.98 -8.55
CA PHE A 128 5.08 -22.89 -9.55
C PHE A 128 5.78 -21.63 -9.00
N PRO A 129 7.09 -21.72 -8.68
CA PRO A 129 7.83 -20.64 -8.05
C PRO A 129 7.93 -19.41 -8.94
N ASN A 130 7.46 -18.28 -8.42
CA ASN A 130 7.46 -17.00 -9.13
C ASN A 130 7.50 -15.82 -8.14
N VAL A 131 7.93 -14.65 -8.64
CA VAL A 131 8.09 -13.43 -7.83
C VAL A 131 6.78 -12.98 -7.19
N ALA A 132 5.66 -12.97 -7.92
CA ALA A 132 4.38 -12.47 -7.41
C ALA A 132 3.83 -13.34 -6.27
N SER A 133 3.85 -14.67 -6.41
CA SER A 133 3.43 -15.60 -5.36
C SER A 133 4.37 -15.57 -4.14
N ALA A 134 5.68 -15.36 -4.33
CA ALA A 134 6.61 -15.19 -3.22
C ALA A 134 6.35 -13.88 -2.46
N LEU A 135 6.01 -12.80 -3.16
CA LEU A 135 5.61 -11.54 -2.53
C LEU A 135 4.28 -11.70 -1.77
N LEU A 136 3.27 -12.36 -2.35
CA LEU A 136 2.01 -12.65 -1.64
C LEU A 136 2.27 -13.46 -0.36
N PHE A 137 3.07 -14.52 -0.46
CA PHE A 137 3.45 -15.36 0.69
C PHE A 137 4.13 -14.54 1.77
N ALA A 138 5.05 -13.66 1.39
CA ALA A 138 5.74 -12.80 2.35
C ALA A 138 4.79 -11.77 2.98
N THR A 139 3.86 -11.19 2.21
CA THR A 139 2.84 -10.28 2.73
C THR A 139 1.94 -10.99 3.73
N THR A 140 1.37 -12.15 3.40
CA THR A 140 0.49 -12.87 4.34
C THR A 140 1.25 -13.37 5.57
N THR A 141 2.52 -13.75 5.43
CA THR A 141 3.37 -14.08 6.57
C THR A 141 3.58 -12.87 7.47
N ASN A 142 3.99 -11.72 6.92
CA ASN A 142 4.18 -10.50 7.72
C ASN A 142 2.89 -10.06 8.42
N VAL A 143 1.73 -10.11 7.74
CA VAL A 143 0.42 -9.82 8.33
C VAL A 143 0.08 -10.79 9.46
N THR A 144 0.32 -12.09 9.27
CA THR A 144 0.11 -13.12 10.31
C THR A 144 0.87 -12.77 11.58
N PHE A 145 2.16 -12.48 11.47
CA PHE A 145 2.99 -12.17 12.64
C PHE A 145 2.68 -10.80 13.22
N TYR A 146 2.31 -9.82 12.41
CA TYR A 146 1.85 -8.53 12.90
C TYR A 146 0.63 -8.69 13.81
N LEU A 147 -0.43 -9.36 13.32
CA LEU A 147 -1.66 -9.61 14.07
C LEU A 147 -1.45 -10.50 15.30
N PHE A 148 -0.59 -11.51 15.18
CA PHE A 148 -0.23 -12.38 16.32
C PHE A 148 0.45 -11.59 17.44
N ASN A 149 1.31 -10.62 17.09
CA ASN A 149 2.00 -9.82 18.09
C ASN A 149 1.09 -8.75 18.70
N GLU A 150 0.21 -8.13 17.91
CA GLU A 150 -0.83 -7.21 18.40
C GLU A 150 -1.68 -7.89 19.48
N GLN A 151 -2.04 -9.16 19.29
CA GLN A 151 -2.82 -9.91 20.28
C GLN A 151 -2.04 -10.26 21.56
N ASN A 152 -0.74 -10.55 21.46
CA ASN A 152 0.06 -11.04 22.59
C ASN A 152 0.94 -9.96 23.26
N SER A 153 0.79 -8.69 22.86
CA SER A 153 1.57 -7.56 23.37
C SER A 153 3.09 -7.73 23.29
N TYR A 154 3.59 -8.55 22.36
CA TYR A 154 5.02 -8.72 22.10
C TYR A 154 5.53 -7.67 21.11
N ASN A 155 6.83 -7.36 21.17
CA ASN A 155 7.47 -6.42 20.23
C ASN A 155 7.39 -6.96 18.79
N SER A 156 6.38 -6.50 18.05
CA SER A 156 5.97 -7.06 16.76
C SER A 156 7.04 -6.97 15.69
N MET A 157 7.92 -5.98 15.82
CA MET A 157 8.87 -5.64 14.80
C MET A 157 10.11 -6.54 14.81
N GLY A 158 10.46 -7.16 15.94
CA GLY A 158 11.58 -8.11 16.03
C GLY A 158 11.36 -9.35 15.16
N TYR A 159 10.15 -9.90 15.17
CA TYR A 159 9.77 -11.01 14.30
C TYR A 159 9.78 -10.62 12.82
N ALA A 160 9.30 -9.42 12.49
CA ALA A 160 9.31 -8.91 11.12
C ALA A 160 10.74 -8.85 10.55
N VAL A 161 11.73 -8.41 11.35
CA VAL A 161 13.14 -8.44 10.96
C VAL A 161 13.62 -9.85 10.67
N LEU A 162 13.34 -10.82 11.56
CA LEU A 162 13.77 -12.21 11.37
C LEU A 162 13.15 -12.85 10.13
N ILE A 163 11.85 -12.65 9.92
CA ILE A 163 11.10 -13.19 8.79
C ILE A 163 11.60 -12.61 7.48
N ASN A 164 11.72 -11.28 7.39
CA ASN A 164 12.17 -10.61 6.17
C ASN A 164 13.64 -10.93 5.86
N THR A 165 14.49 -11.09 6.89
CA THR A 165 15.87 -11.58 6.71
C THR A 165 15.88 -13.03 6.22
N GLY A 166 15.02 -13.90 6.75
CA GLY A 166 14.86 -15.27 6.26
C GLY A 166 14.44 -15.31 4.79
N PHE A 167 13.46 -14.49 4.40
CA PHE A 167 13.04 -14.36 3.01
C PHE A 167 14.13 -13.79 2.11
N LEU A 168 14.92 -12.84 2.59
CA LEU A 168 16.09 -12.33 1.88
C LEU A 168 17.07 -13.47 1.56
N VAL A 169 17.44 -14.29 2.57
CA VAL A 169 18.36 -15.43 2.38
C VAL A 169 17.77 -16.45 1.41
N VAL A 170 16.50 -16.84 1.56
CA VAL A 170 15.82 -17.78 0.66
C VAL A 170 15.79 -17.24 -0.77
N SER A 171 15.50 -15.94 -0.95
CA SER A 171 15.44 -15.33 -2.28
C SER A 171 16.81 -15.32 -2.99
N GLU A 172 17.90 -15.16 -2.24
CA GLU A 172 19.26 -15.22 -2.77
C GLU A 172 19.65 -16.65 -3.19
N LEU A 173 19.32 -17.64 -2.35
CA LEU A 173 19.63 -19.05 -2.61
C LEU A 173 18.84 -19.62 -3.81
N PHE A 174 17.57 -19.24 -3.94
CA PHE A 174 16.63 -19.82 -4.91
C PHE A 174 16.24 -18.87 -6.06
N SER A 175 17.05 -17.83 -6.33
CA SER A 175 16.81 -16.85 -7.40
C SER A 175 16.60 -17.48 -8.79
N LYS A 176 17.27 -18.60 -9.11
CA LYS A 176 17.03 -19.37 -10.36
C LYS A 176 15.62 -19.95 -10.39
N THR A 177 15.21 -20.57 -9.28
CA THR A 177 13.93 -21.25 -9.14
C THR A 177 12.76 -20.27 -9.24
N PHE A 178 12.87 -19.07 -8.65
CA PHE A 178 11.86 -18.01 -8.74
C PHE A 178 11.84 -17.26 -10.08
N HIS A 179 12.70 -17.62 -11.04
CA HIS A 179 12.88 -16.92 -12.31
C HIS A 179 13.31 -15.45 -12.14
N ASP A 180 14.03 -15.14 -11.05
CA ASP A 180 14.39 -13.78 -10.63
C ASP A 180 15.90 -13.47 -10.79
N GLN A 181 16.62 -14.24 -11.60
CA GLN A 181 18.08 -14.06 -11.76
C GLN A 181 18.49 -12.73 -12.39
N HIS A 182 17.67 -12.24 -13.33
CA HIS A 182 18.00 -11.04 -14.11
C HIS A 182 17.58 -9.75 -13.40
N TRP A 183 16.50 -9.82 -12.63
CA TRP A 183 15.88 -8.64 -12.04
C TRP A 183 16.17 -8.53 -10.55
N ARG A 184 16.33 -9.66 -9.84
CA ARG A 184 16.56 -9.74 -8.40
C ARG A 184 15.56 -8.88 -7.63
N ILE A 185 14.29 -8.94 -8.01
CA ILE A 185 13.20 -8.20 -7.38
C ILE A 185 13.05 -8.64 -5.92
N LEU A 186 13.04 -9.95 -5.67
CA LEU A 186 12.82 -10.50 -4.33
C LEU A 186 13.91 -10.06 -3.35
N PRO A 187 15.22 -10.21 -3.64
CA PRO A 187 16.25 -9.70 -2.74
C PRO A 187 16.16 -8.20 -2.47
N LYS A 188 15.82 -7.39 -3.48
CA LYS A 188 15.68 -5.94 -3.33
C LYS A 188 14.53 -5.59 -2.41
N VAL A 189 13.37 -6.21 -2.62
CA VAL A 189 12.17 -5.98 -1.79
C VAL A 189 12.42 -6.45 -0.36
N PHE A 190 12.94 -7.66 -0.15
CA PHE A 190 13.18 -8.18 1.20
C PHE A 190 14.28 -7.42 1.94
N LEU A 191 15.29 -6.90 1.25
CA LEU A 191 16.29 -6.04 1.87
C LEU A 191 15.68 -4.72 2.34
N VAL A 192 14.85 -4.07 1.51
CA VAL A 192 14.11 -2.86 1.89
C VAL A 192 13.17 -3.14 3.05
N LEU A 193 12.40 -4.23 3.01
CA LEU A 193 11.50 -4.61 4.10
C LEU A 193 12.27 -4.90 5.40
N THR A 194 13.42 -5.58 5.33
CA THR A 194 14.25 -5.85 6.52
C THR A 194 14.73 -4.56 7.16
N PHE A 195 15.23 -3.60 6.36
CA PHE A 195 15.65 -2.30 6.90
C PHE A 195 14.46 -1.48 7.40
N ALA A 196 13.34 -1.46 6.68
CA ALA A 196 12.13 -0.78 7.14
C ALA A 196 11.62 -1.37 8.47
N SER A 197 11.69 -2.69 8.63
CA SER A 197 11.39 -3.36 9.90
C SER A 197 12.38 -2.94 11.00
N LEU A 198 13.68 -2.90 10.71
CA LEU A 198 14.67 -2.43 11.68
C LEU A 198 14.41 -0.96 12.09
N PHE A 199 14.11 -0.07 11.14
CA PHE A 199 13.75 1.32 11.41
C PHE A 199 12.46 1.46 12.25
N GLY A 200 11.43 0.66 11.96
CA GLY A 200 10.22 0.72 12.79
C GLY A 200 10.45 0.12 14.17
N LEU A 201 11.38 -0.84 14.33
CA LEU A 201 11.72 -1.41 15.64
C LEU A 201 12.36 -0.34 16.50
N THR A 202 13.27 0.43 15.93
CA THR A 202 13.93 1.54 16.62
C THR A 202 12.95 2.63 17.00
N VAL A 203 12.04 3.01 16.09
CA VAL A 203 11.02 4.05 16.36
C VAL A 203 10.04 3.61 17.45
N ILE A 204 9.50 2.39 17.38
CA ILE A 204 8.53 1.88 18.36
C ILE A 204 9.18 1.74 19.73
N TYR A 205 10.42 1.26 19.80
CA TYR A 205 11.14 1.09 21.06
C TYR A 205 11.36 2.43 21.77
N ASP A 206 11.73 3.48 21.03
CA ASP A 206 11.91 4.82 21.59
C ASP A 206 10.56 5.44 22.02
N VAL A 207 9.48 5.26 21.25
CA VAL A 207 8.14 5.78 21.60
C VAL A 207 7.56 5.12 22.86
N TYR A 208 7.74 3.80 23.03
CA TYR A 208 7.19 3.08 24.19
C TYR A 208 7.96 3.35 25.49
N PHE A 209 9.27 3.61 25.42
CA PHE A 209 10.07 3.88 26.63
C PHE A 209 10.13 5.37 26.99
N HIS A 210 9.93 6.28 26.04
CA HIS A 210 10.06 7.73 26.24
C HIS A 210 8.74 8.42 25.85
N ALA A 211 7.72 8.19 26.68
CA ALA A 211 6.32 8.57 26.41
C ALA A 211 6.01 10.08 26.52
N TYR A 212 6.99 10.98 26.55
CA TYR A 212 6.70 12.42 26.65
C TYR A 212 7.69 13.23 25.82
N ALA A 213 7.16 13.90 24.79
CA ALA A 213 7.78 14.85 23.87
C ALA A 213 8.33 14.26 22.56
N TRP A 214 7.86 14.86 21.47
CA TRP A 214 8.38 14.74 20.09
C TRP A 214 9.90 15.00 19.94
N GLY A 215 10.58 15.40 21.02
CA GLY A 215 12.02 15.64 21.06
C GLY A 215 12.89 14.40 21.33
N GLU A 216 12.31 13.23 21.65
CA GLU A 216 13.07 12.03 22.08
C GLU A 216 13.05 10.85 21.09
N LEU A 217 12.42 11.02 19.93
CA LEU A 217 12.43 10.00 18.87
C LEU A 217 13.86 9.81 18.34
N GLY A 218 14.44 8.63 18.50
CA GLY A 218 15.77 8.31 17.98
C GLY A 218 16.94 8.60 18.91
N ARG A 219 16.72 8.79 20.23
CA ARG A 219 17.78 9.10 21.19
C ARG A 219 18.45 7.87 21.83
N SER A 220 18.70 6.82 21.06
CA SER A 220 19.40 5.63 21.57
C SER A 220 20.52 5.14 20.65
N SER A 221 21.78 5.24 21.08
CA SER A 221 22.96 4.72 20.35
C SER A 221 22.82 3.23 20.02
N LEU A 222 22.09 2.48 20.85
CA LEU A 222 21.76 1.07 20.61
C LEU A 222 20.86 0.89 19.38
N SER A 223 19.88 1.76 19.17
CA SER A 223 18.97 1.68 18.02
C SER A 223 19.70 1.96 16.71
N SER A 224 20.62 2.92 16.69
CA SER A 224 21.49 3.13 15.53
C SER A 224 22.33 1.89 15.20
N LEU A 225 22.95 1.26 16.21
CA LEU A 225 23.77 0.04 16.00
C LEU A 225 22.96 -1.13 15.43
N GLN A 226 21.70 -1.27 15.81
CA GLN A 226 20.80 -2.30 15.27
C GLN A 226 20.58 -2.17 13.77
N ILE A 227 20.73 -0.97 13.19
CA ILE A 227 20.61 -0.72 11.75
C ILE A 227 21.99 -0.68 11.07
N ALA A 228 22.97 -0.06 11.72
CA ALA A 228 24.33 0.11 11.20
C ALA A 228 25.05 -1.23 10.99
N ILE A 229 24.91 -2.18 11.92
CA ILE A 229 25.59 -3.49 11.80
C ILE A 229 25.01 -4.30 10.63
N PRO A 230 23.68 -4.54 10.52
CA PRO A 230 23.12 -5.25 9.38
C PRO A 230 23.37 -4.55 8.04
N SER A 231 23.38 -3.21 8.00
CA SER A 231 23.67 -2.48 6.76
C SER A 231 25.11 -2.68 6.28
N LEU A 232 26.10 -2.66 7.18
CA LEU A 232 27.50 -2.98 6.88
C LEU A 232 27.68 -4.46 6.47
N VAL A 233 27.01 -5.39 7.14
CA VAL A 233 27.03 -6.82 6.77
C VAL A 233 26.45 -7.03 5.38
N ALA A 234 25.27 -6.47 5.10
CA ALA A 234 24.65 -6.54 3.77
C ALA A 234 25.57 -5.93 2.71
N PHE A 235 26.15 -4.76 3.00
CA PHE A 235 27.10 -4.11 2.10
C PHE A 235 28.30 -5.01 1.78
N TYR A 236 28.93 -5.64 2.79
CA TYR A 236 30.03 -6.56 2.60
C TYR A 236 29.64 -7.78 1.77
N ILE A 237 28.47 -8.38 2.04
CA ILE A 237 27.97 -9.55 1.32
C ILE A 237 27.74 -9.22 -0.15
N TYR A 238 27.04 -8.12 -0.44
CA TYR A 238 26.76 -7.68 -1.81
C TYR A 238 28.02 -7.17 -2.51
N GLN A 239 29.01 -6.65 -1.80
CA GLN A 239 30.27 -6.27 -2.43
C GLN A 239 31.09 -7.51 -2.84
N LYS A 240 31.24 -8.49 -1.94
CA LYS A 240 32.23 -9.57 -2.09
C LYS A 240 31.67 -10.85 -2.71
N TYR A 241 30.45 -11.25 -2.35
CA TYR A 241 29.91 -12.57 -2.70
C TYR A 241 28.83 -12.51 -3.79
N ARG A 242 27.99 -11.48 -3.81
CA ARG A 242 26.78 -11.43 -4.66
C ARG A 242 26.52 -10.05 -5.28
N PHE A 243 27.51 -9.50 -6.00
CA PHE A 243 27.45 -8.14 -6.59
C PHE A 243 26.06 -7.74 -7.10
N ASP A 244 25.41 -6.85 -6.34
CA ASP A 244 24.17 -6.17 -6.71
C ASP A 244 24.32 -4.69 -6.35
N PHE A 245 24.42 -3.86 -7.37
CA PHE A 245 24.67 -2.44 -7.19
C PHE A 245 23.49 -1.70 -6.52
N ILE A 246 22.25 -2.17 -6.73
CA ILE A 246 21.08 -1.54 -6.10
C ILE A 246 21.04 -1.88 -4.62
N ASN A 247 21.32 -3.13 -4.25
CA ASN A 247 21.37 -3.52 -2.84
C ASN A 247 22.51 -2.83 -2.08
N LEU A 248 23.66 -2.60 -2.73
CA LEU A 248 24.74 -1.79 -2.15
C LEU A 248 24.27 -0.36 -1.84
N ILE A 249 23.49 0.25 -2.74
CA ILE A 249 22.90 1.58 -2.50
C ILE A 249 21.88 1.53 -1.37
N ILE A 250 21.00 0.53 -1.34
CA ILE A 250 20.03 0.34 -0.24
C ILE A 250 20.76 0.22 1.10
N SER A 251 21.85 -0.55 1.17
CA SER A 251 22.68 -0.65 2.38
C SER A 251 23.30 0.68 2.80
N VAL A 252 23.81 1.49 1.86
CA VAL A 252 24.35 2.83 2.16
C VAL A 252 23.26 3.76 2.67
N VAL A 253 22.06 3.73 2.06
CA VAL A 253 20.91 4.53 2.52
C VAL A 253 20.47 4.10 3.93
N ALA A 254 20.42 2.80 4.22
CA ALA A 254 20.11 2.31 5.55
C ALA A 254 21.16 2.73 6.59
N PHE A 255 22.45 2.70 6.24
CA PHE A 255 23.53 3.18 7.10
C PHE A 255 23.46 4.70 7.34
N LEU A 256 23.10 5.48 6.33
CA LEU A 256 22.85 6.92 6.48
C LEU A 256 21.68 7.20 7.41
N GLY A 257 20.59 6.43 7.30
CA GLY A 257 19.50 6.54 8.26
C GLY A 257 19.95 6.20 9.68
N ALA A 258 20.71 5.12 9.86
CA ALA A 258 21.30 4.77 11.17
C ALA A 258 22.18 5.91 11.73
N TYR A 259 22.95 6.57 10.87
CA TYR A 259 23.74 7.75 11.22
C TYR A 259 22.86 8.93 11.66
N CYS A 260 21.72 9.17 11.01
CA CYS A 260 20.77 10.19 11.43
C CYS A 260 20.19 9.90 12.83
N PHE A 261 19.84 8.64 13.12
CA PHE A 261 19.39 8.22 14.46
C PHE A 261 20.47 8.40 15.53
N TRP A 262 21.71 8.04 15.21
CA TRP A 262 22.82 8.31 16.13
C TRP A 262 23.02 9.81 16.34
N GLY A 263 22.95 10.59 15.25
CA GLY A 263 23.09 12.04 15.29
C GLY A 263 22.02 12.73 16.14
N SER A 264 20.76 12.25 16.14
CA SER A 264 19.68 12.87 16.92
C SER A 264 19.93 12.88 18.43
N GLU A 265 20.75 11.98 18.98
CA GLU A 265 21.18 12.04 20.39
C GLU A 265 22.05 13.26 20.70
N PHE A 266 22.86 13.70 19.74
CA PHE A 266 23.85 14.76 19.93
C PHE A 266 23.32 16.14 19.56
N ILE A 267 22.12 16.23 18.98
CA ILE A 267 21.51 17.53 18.63
C ILE A 267 20.90 18.15 19.90
N GLN A 268 21.68 18.96 20.61
CA GLN A 268 21.20 19.78 21.72
C GLN A 268 21.02 21.23 21.29
N ALA A 269 21.87 21.69 20.39
CA ALA A 269 21.81 22.99 19.75
C ALA A 269 21.69 22.86 18.23
N PHE A 270 21.28 23.95 17.59
CA PHE A 270 21.24 24.06 16.13
C PHE A 270 22.62 23.78 15.49
N GLU A 271 23.72 24.20 16.14
CA GLU A 271 25.09 24.00 15.67
C GLU A 271 25.47 22.50 15.56
N ASP A 272 25.00 21.67 16.49
CA ASP A 272 25.25 20.22 16.49
C ASP A 272 24.64 19.55 15.25
N GLY A 273 23.41 19.94 14.91
CA GLY A 273 22.70 19.46 13.72
C GLY A 273 23.43 19.80 12.43
N LEU A 274 24.12 20.95 12.38
CA LEU A 274 24.91 21.36 11.22
C LEU A 274 26.19 20.55 11.05
N VAL A 275 26.94 20.34 12.13
CA VAL A 275 28.16 19.53 12.11
C VAL A 275 27.82 18.10 11.67
N LEU A 276 26.77 17.52 12.26
CA LEU A 276 26.29 16.19 11.88
C LEU A 276 25.82 16.15 10.41
N GLY A 277 25.11 17.18 9.97
CA GLY A 277 24.69 17.32 8.58
C GLY A 277 25.87 17.36 7.59
N LEU A 278 26.91 18.12 7.89
CA LEU A 278 28.13 18.21 7.09
C LEU A 278 28.90 16.88 7.04
N ILE A 279 29.05 16.20 8.17
CA ILE A 279 29.66 14.87 8.23
C ILE A 279 28.85 13.89 7.39
N GLY A 280 27.52 13.91 7.50
CA GLY A 280 26.60 13.10 6.69
C GLY A 280 26.80 13.37 5.19
N PHE A 281 26.86 14.64 4.78
CA PHE A 281 27.13 15.01 3.39
C PHE A 281 28.49 14.50 2.90
N ILE A 282 29.58 14.73 3.64
CA ILE A 282 30.92 14.27 3.26
C ILE A 282 30.94 12.74 3.11
N PHE A 283 30.32 12.03 4.06
CA PHE A 283 30.21 10.58 4.01
C PHE A 283 29.42 10.10 2.77
N THR A 284 28.27 10.73 2.45
CA THR A 284 27.50 10.38 1.23
C THR A 284 28.32 10.52 -0.03
N VAL A 285 29.06 11.64 -0.20
CA VAL A 285 29.90 11.90 -1.37
C VAL A 285 31.05 10.90 -1.45
N MET A 286 31.68 10.57 -0.32
CA MET A 286 32.73 9.55 -0.26
C MET A 286 32.18 8.17 -0.66
N ALA A 287 31.01 7.79 -0.15
CA ALA A 287 30.34 6.54 -0.48
C ALA A 287 29.99 6.46 -1.97
N ILE A 288 29.48 7.55 -2.57
CA ILE A 288 29.21 7.65 -4.01
C ILE A 288 30.50 7.43 -4.81
N ASN A 289 31.57 8.14 -4.47
CA ASN A 289 32.85 8.04 -5.18
C ASN A 289 33.42 6.62 -5.14
N TRP A 290 33.31 5.97 -3.99
CA TRP A 290 33.72 4.60 -3.81
C TRP A 290 32.86 3.62 -4.61
N LEU A 291 31.53 3.77 -4.55
CA LEU A 291 30.58 2.92 -5.31
C LEU A 291 30.75 3.07 -6.82
N VAL A 292 30.98 4.28 -7.33
CA VAL A 292 31.23 4.51 -8.75
C VAL A 292 32.53 3.84 -9.20
N LYS A 293 33.60 3.91 -8.39
CA LYS A 293 34.86 3.20 -8.66
C LYS A 293 34.65 1.69 -8.65
N LEU A 294 33.90 1.17 -7.68
CA LEU A 294 33.57 -0.24 -7.56
C LEU A 294 32.78 -0.73 -8.79
N TYR A 295 31.75 0.00 -9.19
CA TYR A 295 30.94 -0.33 -10.36
C TYR A 295 31.74 -0.34 -11.66
N LYS A 296 32.63 0.65 -11.86
CA LYS A 296 33.52 0.69 -13.03
C LYS A 296 34.52 -0.46 -13.06
N ARG A 297 34.96 -0.96 -11.90
CA ARG A 297 35.85 -2.11 -11.78
C ARG A 297 35.16 -3.42 -12.20
N GLU A 298 33.92 -3.62 -11.76
CA GLU A 298 33.13 -4.81 -12.10
C GLU A 298 32.56 -4.78 -13.53
N HIS A 299 32.30 -3.59 -14.06
CA HIS A 299 31.78 -3.41 -15.41
C HIS A 299 32.66 -2.46 -16.26
N PRO A 300 33.88 -2.89 -16.64
CA PRO A 300 34.84 -2.04 -17.36
C PRO A 300 34.35 -1.59 -18.74
N ASN A 301 33.44 -2.36 -19.36
CA ASN A 301 32.86 -2.04 -20.66
C ASN A 301 31.76 -0.95 -20.59
N ASN A 302 31.21 -0.66 -19.41
CA ASN A 302 30.18 0.36 -19.22
C ASN A 302 30.83 1.70 -18.82
N LYS A 303 30.90 2.64 -19.77
CA LYS A 303 31.45 3.97 -19.53
C LYS A 303 30.56 4.87 -18.65
N LYS A 304 29.26 4.57 -18.54
CA LYS A 304 28.28 5.36 -17.76
C LYS A 304 28.12 4.79 -16.36
N SER A 305 27.96 5.67 -15.37
CA SER A 305 27.52 5.30 -14.01
C SER A 305 26.13 4.66 -14.06
N HIS A 306 25.87 3.75 -13.13
CA HIS A 306 24.57 3.12 -12.99
C HIS A 306 23.54 4.14 -12.49
N TRP A 307 22.33 4.18 -13.07
CA TRP A 307 21.30 5.17 -12.74
C TRP A 307 20.98 5.28 -11.24
N ALA A 308 21.07 4.17 -10.51
CA ALA A 308 20.79 4.14 -9.08
C ALA A 308 21.73 5.05 -8.25
N THR A 309 22.93 5.41 -8.75
CA THR A 309 23.78 6.42 -8.06
C THR A 309 23.10 7.78 -7.97
N SER A 310 22.16 8.08 -8.86
CA SER A 310 21.38 9.31 -8.81
C SER A 310 20.56 9.41 -7.52
N ILE A 311 20.12 8.29 -6.92
CA ILE A 311 19.39 8.29 -5.65
C ILE A 311 20.28 8.86 -4.54
N LEU A 312 21.52 8.39 -4.42
CA LEU A 312 22.47 8.90 -3.43
C LEU A 312 22.86 10.35 -3.69
N TRP A 313 23.01 10.76 -4.96
CA TRP A 313 23.25 12.17 -5.29
C TRP A 313 22.08 13.07 -4.92
N VAL A 314 20.83 12.63 -5.11
CA VAL A 314 19.65 13.37 -4.64
C VAL A 314 19.70 13.51 -3.12
N ILE A 315 19.94 12.43 -2.38
CA ILE A 315 20.07 12.45 -0.90
C ILE A 315 21.18 13.40 -0.47
N ALA A 316 22.38 13.30 -1.06
CA ALA A 316 23.51 14.16 -0.75
C ALA A 316 23.22 15.63 -1.01
N LEU A 317 22.56 15.95 -2.14
CA LEU A 317 22.16 17.31 -2.47
C LEU A 317 21.11 17.84 -1.51
N LEU A 318 20.11 17.03 -1.13
CA LEU A 318 19.08 17.44 -0.16
C LEU A 318 19.69 17.71 1.21
N ILE A 319 20.57 16.81 1.71
CA ILE A 319 21.31 17.03 2.96
C ILE A 319 22.07 18.34 2.88
N ALA A 320 22.87 18.54 1.83
CA ALA A 320 23.68 19.76 1.69
C ALA A 320 22.83 21.04 1.56
N VAL A 321 21.72 21.00 0.83
CA VAL A 321 20.81 22.16 0.70
C VAL A 321 20.25 22.53 2.07
N VAL A 322 19.78 21.54 2.84
CA VAL A 322 19.22 21.77 4.17
C VAL A 322 20.30 22.25 5.14
N THR A 323 21.46 21.59 5.18
CA THR A 323 22.49 21.87 6.20
C THR A 323 23.24 23.16 5.91
N ILE A 324 23.73 23.35 4.69
CA ILE A 324 24.46 24.57 4.31
C ILE A 324 23.49 25.76 4.25
N GLY A 325 22.27 25.54 3.72
CA GLY A 325 21.23 26.56 3.69
C GLY A 325 20.82 27.00 5.09
N ALA A 326 20.51 26.07 5.99
CA ALA A 326 20.16 26.42 7.37
C ALA A 326 21.33 27.10 8.09
N TRP A 327 22.58 26.61 7.93
CA TRP A 327 23.73 27.25 8.55
C TRP A 327 23.89 28.70 8.11
N LEU A 328 23.83 28.96 6.80
CA LEU A 328 23.91 30.32 6.27
C LEU A 328 22.79 31.21 6.80
N PHE A 329 21.57 30.67 6.93
CA PHE A 329 20.42 31.42 7.42
C PHE A 329 20.57 31.84 8.89
N PHE A 330 20.87 30.89 9.78
CA PHE A 330 20.93 31.15 11.21
C PHE A 330 22.27 31.78 11.65
N SER A 331 23.40 31.35 11.08
CA SER A 331 24.73 31.87 11.47
C SER A 331 24.92 33.34 11.10
N LEU A 332 24.28 33.80 10.03
CA LEU A 332 24.37 35.18 9.59
C LEU A 332 23.21 36.04 10.12
N GLY A 333 22.28 35.44 10.89
CA GLY A 333 21.12 36.13 11.45
C GLY A 333 20.28 36.81 10.37
N LEU A 334 19.98 36.08 9.28
CA LEU A 334 19.45 36.71 8.08
C LEU A 334 18.04 37.25 8.29
N ASP A 335 17.93 38.58 8.23
CA ASP A 335 16.67 39.28 8.01
C ASP A 335 16.20 39.14 6.55
N GLU A 336 14.97 39.57 6.27
CA GLU A 336 14.38 39.51 4.93
C GLU A 336 15.34 40.10 3.86
N SER A 337 15.92 41.27 4.12
CA SER A 337 16.79 41.96 3.14
C SER A 337 18.10 41.22 2.86
N SER A 338 18.72 40.62 3.88
CA SER A 338 19.96 39.86 3.72
C SER A 338 19.78 38.50 3.04
N THR A 339 18.61 37.86 3.18
CA THR A 339 18.30 36.61 2.42
C THR A 339 18.33 36.83 0.91
N LEU A 340 17.85 37.98 0.41
CA LEU A 340 17.96 38.36 -1.00
C LEU A 340 19.43 38.54 -1.41
N ILE A 341 20.21 39.28 -0.62
CA ILE A 341 21.61 39.59 -0.93
C ILE A 341 22.42 38.29 -1.06
N ILE A 342 22.27 37.38 -0.10
CA ILE A 342 22.98 36.10 -0.11
C ILE A 342 22.47 35.19 -1.21
N GLY A 343 21.16 35.15 -1.46
CA GLY A 343 20.60 34.45 -2.61
C GLY A 343 21.25 34.87 -3.93
N ILE A 344 21.39 36.18 -4.17
CA ILE A 344 22.03 36.73 -5.38
C ILE A 344 23.53 36.39 -5.43
N ILE A 345 24.24 36.51 -4.31
CA ILE A 345 25.68 36.19 -4.24
C ILE A 345 25.90 34.70 -4.58
N LEU A 346 25.14 33.80 -3.95
CA LEU A 346 25.23 32.35 -4.21
C LEU A 346 24.84 32.01 -5.65
N PHE A 347 23.84 32.70 -6.21
CA PHE A 347 23.47 32.54 -7.62
C PHE A 347 24.62 32.96 -8.56
N GLY A 348 25.30 34.08 -8.26
CA GLY A 348 26.46 34.55 -9.01
C GLY A 348 27.64 33.57 -8.94
N ILE A 349 27.88 32.99 -7.76
CA ILE A 349 28.90 31.94 -7.58
C ILE A 349 28.53 30.69 -8.40
N ALA A 350 27.28 30.23 -8.33
CA ALA A 350 26.78 29.10 -9.09
C ALA A 350 26.96 29.33 -10.61
N TRP A 351 26.58 30.52 -11.10
CA TRP A 351 26.76 30.92 -12.48
C TRP A 351 28.23 30.88 -12.88
N SER A 352 29.12 31.48 -12.10
CA SER A 352 30.57 31.51 -12.36
C SER A 352 31.14 30.10 -12.50
N LEU A 353 30.74 29.17 -11.62
CA LEU A 353 31.15 27.77 -11.68
C LEU A 353 30.68 27.07 -12.97
N THR A 354 29.51 27.43 -13.50
CA THR A 354 29.02 26.87 -14.78
C THR A 354 29.76 27.40 -16.02
N LEU A 355 30.38 28.59 -15.93
CA LEU A 355 31.16 29.18 -17.02
C LEU A 355 32.56 28.57 -17.16
N ASN A 356 33.03 27.83 -16.14
CA ASN A 356 34.36 27.23 -16.17
C ASN A 356 34.48 26.22 -17.34
N LYS A 357 35.57 26.34 -18.12
CA LYS A 357 35.78 25.54 -19.35
C LYS A 357 36.05 24.06 -19.06
N ASP A 358 36.60 23.75 -17.88
CA ASP A 358 36.85 22.38 -17.43
C ASP A 358 35.59 21.79 -16.77
N LYS A 359 34.73 21.20 -17.59
CA LYS A 359 33.46 20.58 -17.18
C LYS A 359 33.68 19.21 -16.52
N ASN A 360 34.20 19.22 -15.30
CA ASN A 360 34.18 18.05 -14.43
C ASN A 360 32.76 17.80 -13.91
N GLU A 361 32.35 16.53 -13.80
CA GLU A 361 31.02 16.17 -13.28
C GLU A 361 30.77 16.79 -11.89
N TYR A 362 31.79 16.82 -11.03
CA TYR A 362 31.75 17.44 -9.70
C TYR A 362 31.55 18.96 -9.72
N THR A 363 32.21 19.69 -10.64
CA THR A 363 32.04 21.15 -10.71
C THR A 363 30.62 21.50 -11.15
N THR A 364 30.01 20.68 -12.02
CA THR A 364 28.60 20.85 -12.39
C THR A 364 27.67 20.56 -11.21
N ILE A 365 27.88 19.47 -10.47
CA ILE A 365 27.02 19.13 -9.32
C ILE A 365 27.15 20.19 -8.22
N LEU A 366 28.36 20.69 -7.95
CA LEU A 366 28.61 21.77 -7.00
C LEU A 366 27.90 23.07 -7.41
N ALA A 367 27.99 23.47 -8.69
CA ALA A 367 27.24 24.60 -9.20
C ALA A 367 25.72 24.40 -9.00
N GLY A 368 25.24 23.17 -9.21
CA GLY A 368 23.85 22.81 -8.96
C GLY A 368 23.42 22.94 -7.50
N LEU A 369 24.28 22.53 -6.56
CA LEU A 369 24.04 22.72 -5.13
C LEU A 369 23.87 24.20 -4.78
N PHE A 370 24.78 25.06 -5.27
CA PHE A 370 24.68 26.50 -5.06
C PHE A 370 23.41 27.09 -5.69
N PHE A 371 23.01 26.65 -6.89
CA PHE A 371 21.73 27.06 -7.47
C PHE A 371 20.54 26.65 -6.60
N LEU A 372 20.50 25.41 -6.10
CA LEU A 372 19.39 24.94 -5.26
C LEU A 372 19.28 25.77 -3.96
N ILE A 373 20.40 26.04 -3.29
CA ILE A 373 20.43 26.86 -2.06
C ILE A 373 20.04 28.31 -2.38
N ALA A 374 20.65 28.91 -3.42
CA ALA A 374 20.34 30.27 -3.84
C ALA A 374 18.84 30.44 -4.12
N ASN A 375 18.26 29.51 -4.88
CA ASN A 375 16.84 29.52 -5.20
C ASN A 375 15.97 29.32 -3.96
N SER A 376 16.38 28.53 -2.96
CA SER A 376 15.64 28.43 -1.69
C SER A 376 15.59 29.77 -0.95
N PHE A 377 16.70 30.51 -0.89
CA PHE A 377 16.71 31.84 -0.25
C PHE A 377 15.95 32.90 -1.05
N LEU A 378 16.12 32.93 -2.37
CA LEU A 378 15.37 33.81 -3.25
C LEU A 378 13.86 33.52 -3.15
N GLY A 379 13.47 32.24 -3.13
CA GLY A 379 12.08 31.82 -2.95
C GLY A 379 11.53 32.23 -1.59
N PHE A 380 12.27 32.00 -0.50
CA PHE A 380 11.89 32.42 0.84
C PHE A 380 11.70 33.94 0.93
N TYR A 381 12.65 34.72 0.42
CA TYR A 381 12.55 36.18 0.35
C TYR A 381 11.27 36.62 -0.39
N LEU A 382 11.05 36.06 -1.58
CA LEU A 382 9.88 36.39 -2.40
C LEU A 382 8.58 35.99 -1.72
N LEU A 383 8.56 34.91 -0.93
CA LEU A 383 7.37 34.50 -0.20
C LEU A 383 7.11 35.48 0.94
N VAL A 384 8.10 35.74 1.80
CA VAL A 384 7.98 36.66 2.95
C VAL A 384 7.63 38.09 2.51
N LYS A 385 8.31 38.61 1.48
CA LYS A 385 8.13 39.99 1.01
C LYS A 385 6.70 40.28 0.54
N PHE A 386 6.09 39.29 -0.09
CA PHE A 386 4.83 39.46 -0.80
C PHE A 386 3.61 38.85 -0.08
N ASP A 387 3.82 38.01 0.93
CA ASP A 387 2.76 37.37 1.73
C ASP A 387 2.45 38.15 3.03
N ASN A 388 3.39 38.96 3.51
CA ASN A 388 3.19 39.95 4.58
C ASN A 388 2.57 39.42 5.90
N LEU A 389 2.65 38.14 6.28
CA LEU A 389 2.34 37.69 7.65
C LEU A 389 2.78 36.24 7.94
N PHE A 390 4.03 36.03 8.37
CA PHE A 390 4.35 34.77 9.07
C PHE A 390 3.77 34.86 10.49
N LEU A 391 2.59 34.24 10.64
CA LEU A 391 1.93 33.87 11.88
C LEU A 391 2.90 33.38 12.97
N LEU A 392 3.36 34.28 13.84
CA LEU A 392 3.79 33.95 15.20
C LEU A 392 3.00 34.70 16.29
N LEU A 393 2.19 35.70 15.94
CA LEU A 393 1.41 36.49 16.91
C LEU A 393 0.10 36.95 16.26
N GLY A 394 -0.89 36.04 16.22
CA GLY A 394 -2.14 36.22 15.48
C GLY A 394 -2.74 37.63 15.54
N TYR A 395 -2.98 38.21 14.37
CA TYR A 395 -4.03 39.20 14.10
C TYR A 395 -4.24 39.32 12.58
N GLU A 396 -5.42 39.81 12.22
CA GLU A 396 -6.14 39.75 10.94
C GLU A 396 -5.36 40.03 9.63
N PHE A 397 -5.62 39.19 8.62
CA PHE A 397 -5.10 39.29 7.25
C PHE A 397 -5.86 40.37 6.43
N SER A 398 -5.13 41.15 5.62
CA SER A 398 -5.70 42.13 4.69
C SER A 398 -5.93 41.55 3.28
N GLU A 399 -6.97 42.01 2.58
CA GLU A 399 -7.37 41.55 1.23
C GLU A 399 -6.34 41.82 0.11
N ASP A 400 -5.29 42.63 0.35
CA ASP A 400 -4.28 43.04 -0.63
C ASP A 400 -3.12 42.05 -0.86
N SER A 401 -3.02 40.95 -0.07
CA SER A 401 -1.89 39.99 -0.12
C SER A 401 -1.88 39.06 -1.34
N ASN A 402 -3.05 38.82 -1.95
CA ASN A 402 -3.21 37.81 -2.99
C ASN A 402 -2.45 38.11 -4.29
N LEU A 403 -2.43 39.36 -4.74
CA LEU A 403 -1.72 39.76 -5.96
C LEU A 403 -0.20 39.67 -5.78
N GLY A 404 0.29 39.96 -4.56
CA GLY A 404 1.69 39.84 -4.20
C GLY A 404 2.19 38.41 -4.34
N ILE A 405 1.49 37.44 -3.76
CA ILE A 405 1.83 36.01 -3.84
C ILE A 405 1.90 35.56 -5.31
N PHE A 406 0.97 36.00 -6.15
CA PHE A 406 0.99 35.67 -7.58
C PHE A 406 2.20 36.27 -8.30
N ILE A 407 2.52 37.55 -8.08
CA ILE A 407 3.74 38.17 -8.65
C ILE A 407 5.00 37.43 -8.19
N SER A 408 5.05 37.08 -6.92
CA SER A 408 6.14 36.32 -6.31
C SER A 408 6.38 34.98 -7.02
N THR A 409 5.32 34.21 -7.29
CA THR A 409 5.43 32.95 -8.07
C THR A 409 5.93 33.14 -9.50
N LEU A 410 5.53 34.22 -10.19
CA LEU A 410 6.00 34.52 -11.54
C LEU A 410 7.49 34.89 -11.56
N ILE A 411 7.92 35.71 -10.60
CA ILE A 411 9.35 36.07 -10.44
C ILE A 411 10.16 34.81 -10.14
N PHE A 412 9.69 33.98 -9.21
CA PHE A 412 10.38 32.73 -8.87
C PHE A 412 10.47 31.77 -10.07
N SER A 413 9.42 31.68 -10.87
CA SER A 413 9.41 30.90 -12.11
C SER A 413 10.49 31.38 -13.09
N ALA A 414 10.67 32.70 -13.24
CA ALA A 414 11.72 33.26 -14.08
C ALA A 414 13.13 32.90 -13.55
N ILE A 415 13.34 32.96 -12.23
CA ILE A 415 14.61 32.58 -11.60
C ILE A 415 14.94 31.10 -11.86
N ILE A 416 13.96 30.20 -11.70
CA ILE A 416 14.16 28.78 -11.97
C ILE A 416 14.41 28.52 -13.47
N ILE A 417 13.72 29.20 -14.38
CA ILE A 417 13.94 29.05 -15.84
C ILE A 417 15.40 29.43 -16.19
N VAL A 418 15.92 30.50 -15.61
CA VAL A 418 17.31 30.92 -15.79
C VAL A 418 18.25 29.85 -15.22
N SER A 419 18.09 29.44 -13.96
CA SER A 419 18.86 28.35 -13.32
C SER A 419 18.88 27.07 -14.17
N TYR A 420 17.70 26.68 -14.69
CA TYR A 420 17.52 25.48 -15.49
C TYR A 420 18.31 25.51 -16.80
N LYS A 421 18.30 26.67 -17.47
CA LYS A 421 19.00 26.87 -18.75
C LYS A 421 20.51 26.82 -18.59
N LEU A 422 21.02 27.34 -17.47
CA LEU A 422 22.45 27.35 -17.16
C LEU A 422 22.98 25.99 -16.75
N MET A 423 22.15 25.22 -16.02
CA MET A 423 22.60 23.97 -15.44
C MET A 423 22.72 22.88 -16.52
N PRO A 424 23.87 22.22 -16.73
CA PRO A 424 24.00 21.15 -17.72
C PRO A 424 23.56 19.77 -17.19
N ASN A 425 23.58 19.55 -15.87
CA ASN A 425 23.30 18.25 -15.25
C ASN A 425 21.78 17.96 -15.20
N SER A 426 21.36 16.78 -15.66
CA SER A 426 19.95 16.38 -15.72
C SER A 426 19.30 16.18 -14.34
N LEU A 427 20.05 15.72 -13.35
CA LEU A 427 19.53 15.41 -12.02
C LEU A 427 19.17 16.69 -11.28
N VAL A 428 20.08 17.66 -11.27
CA VAL A 428 19.81 18.98 -10.67
C VAL A 428 18.68 19.69 -11.39
N ARG A 429 18.58 19.55 -12.72
CA ARG A 429 17.43 20.06 -13.48
C ARG A 429 16.09 19.45 -13.03
N ILE A 430 16.04 18.16 -12.69
CA ILE A 430 14.85 17.53 -12.10
C ILE A 430 14.53 18.18 -10.75
N LEU A 431 15.52 18.36 -9.88
CA LEU A 431 15.35 18.98 -8.57
C LEU A 431 14.88 20.44 -8.66
N LEU A 432 15.40 21.22 -9.61
CA LEU A 432 14.95 22.60 -9.87
C LEU A 432 13.48 22.64 -10.31
N VAL A 433 13.05 21.69 -11.13
CA VAL A 433 11.63 21.57 -11.54
C VAL A 433 10.76 21.20 -10.34
N ILE A 434 11.22 20.28 -9.48
CA ILE A 434 10.50 19.95 -8.23
C ILE A 434 10.43 21.17 -7.30
N GLN A 435 11.53 21.91 -7.13
CA GLN A 435 11.57 23.13 -6.31
C GLN A 435 10.58 24.18 -6.81
N LEU A 436 10.46 24.36 -8.14
CA LEU A 436 9.46 25.23 -8.73
C LEU A 436 8.03 24.77 -8.41
N LEU A 437 7.74 23.48 -8.57
CA LEU A 437 6.40 22.93 -8.34
C LEU A 437 6.01 22.97 -6.86
N VAL A 438 6.95 22.72 -5.95
CA VAL A 438 6.75 22.88 -4.50
C VAL A 438 6.47 24.34 -4.16
N TYR A 439 7.20 25.29 -4.74
CA TYR A 439 6.94 26.71 -4.53
C TYR A 439 5.53 27.11 -5.00
N TRP A 440 5.15 26.68 -6.21
CA TRP A 440 3.79 26.90 -6.72
C TRP A 440 2.72 26.28 -5.83
N GLN A 441 2.93 25.07 -5.30
CA GLN A 441 2.00 24.43 -4.38
C GLN A 441 1.85 25.23 -3.09
N ILE A 442 2.96 25.64 -2.46
CA ILE A 442 2.91 26.43 -1.22
C ILE A 442 2.22 27.77 -1.47
N SER A 443 2.61 28.50 -2.52
CA SER A 443 1.98 29.78 -2.86
C SER A 443 0.50 29.63 -3.20
N TYR A 444 0.12 28.53 -3.84
CA TYR A 444 -1.26 28.18 -4.12
C TYR A 444 -2.07 27.98 -2.83
N ASP A 445 -1.54 27.17 -1.91
CA ASP A 445 -2.21 26.81 -0.65
C ASP A 445 -2.41 28.06 0.23
N ILE A 446 -1.43 28.97 0.25
CA ILE A 446 -1.51 30.27 0.92
C ILE A 446 -2.56 31.17 0.24
N TYR A 447 -2.51 31.33 -1.08
CA TYR A 447 -3.45 32.19 -1.83
C TYR A 447 -4.92 31.78 -1.61
N PHE A 448 -5.21 30.47 -1.67
CA PHE A 448 -6.58 29.95 -1.56
C PHE A 448 -6.99 29.59 -0.12
N HIS A 449 -6.12 29.82 0.88
CA HIS A 449 -6.36 29.48 2.29
C HIS A 449 -6.77 28.01 2.49
N SER A 450 -6.34 27.14 1.56
CA SER A 450 -6.71 25.74 1.50
C SER A 450 -5.49 24.90 1.83
N TYR A 451 -5.34 24.51 3.11
CA TYR A 451 -4.29 23.57 3.53
C TYR A 451 -4.54 22.11 3.08
N SER A 452 -5.49 21.91 2.15
CA SER A 452 -5.84 20.60 1.61
C SER A 452 -4.99 20.29 0.38
N LEU A 453 -3.99 19.43 0.57
CA LEU A 453 -3.08 18.92 -0.46
C LEU A 453 -3.78 18.22 -1.64
N ASN A 454 -5.07 17.91 -1.57
CA ASN A 454 -5.68 16.87 -2.39
C ASN A 454 -6.73 17.35 -3.42
N ASN A 455 -7.09 18.63 -3.48
CA ASN A 455 -8.25 19.08 -4.27
C ASN A 455 -8.08 20.41 -5.05
N THR A 456 -6.93 20.61 -5.68
CA THR A 456 -6.62 21.87 -6.37
C THR A 456 -6.58 21.70 -7.90
N TRP A 457 -7.16 22.63 -8.68
CA TRP A 457 -6.90 22.79 -10.13
C TRP A 457 -5.41 22.75 -10.47
N PHE A 458 -4.53 23.29 -9.61
CA PHE A 458 -3.09 23.24 -9.81
C PHE A 458 -2.59 21.79 -9.95
N ASN A 459 -2.94 20.90 -9.01
CA ASN A 459 -2.58 19.48 -9.09
C ASN A 459 -3.16 18.80 -10.35
N LYS A 460 -4.37 19.17 -10.76
CA LYS A 460 -4.99 18.65 -12.00
C LYS A 460 -4.25 19.10 -13.26
N ILE A 461 -3.92 20.39 -13.37
CA ILE A 461 -3.11 20.93 -14.47
C ILE A 461 -1.76 20.24 -14.51
N GLN A 462 -1.17 19.96 -13.34
CA GLN A 462 0.12 19.31 -13.23
C GLN A 462 0.11 17.84 -13.69
N LEU A 463 -0.96 17.09 -13.39
CA LEU A 463 -1.15 15.74 -13.93
C LEU A 463 -1.30 15.75 -15.46
N LEU A 464 -2.00 16.73 -16.00
CA LEU A 464 -2.18 16.88 -17.45
C LEU A 464 -0.89 17.29 -18.15
N SER A 465 -0.18 18.27 -17.59
CA SER A 465 1.07 18.79 -18.13
C SER A 465 2.13 17.71 -18.12
N SER A 466 2.22 16.90 -17.05
CA SER A 466 3.20 15.82 -16.95
C SER A 466 3.06 14.80 -18.08
N ILE A 467 1.83 14.42 -18.47
CA ILE A 467 1.57 13.54 -19.62
C ILE A 467 2.03 14.19 -20.93
N VAL A 468 1.69 15.46 -21.15
CA VAL A 468 2.05 16.20 -22.37
C VAL A 468 3.57 16.29 -22.52
N PHE A 469 4.26 16.71 -21.46
CA PHE A 469 5.73 16.81 -21.45
C PHE A 469 6.39 15.44 -21.58
N PHE A 470 5.85 14.42 -20.92
CA PHE A 470 6.39 13.06 -21.03
C PHE A 470 6.22 12.47 -22.43
N TYR A 471 5.05 12.65 -23.05
CA TYR A 471 4.81 12.25 -24.44
C TYR A 471 5.73 13.00 -25.42
N TRP A 472 5.87 14.32 -25.26
CA TRP A 472 6.74 15.12 -26.12
C TRP A 472 8.21 14.72 -25.96
N SER A 473 8.66 14.55 -24.72
CA SER A 473 10.05 14.24 -24.39
C SER A 473 10.53 12.88 -24.94
N MET A 474 9.61 11.99 -25.34
CA MET A 474 9.94 10.61 -25.73
C MET A 474 9.66 10.31 -27.21
N ARG A 475 9.45 11.34 -28.05
CA ARG A 475 9.37 11.14 -29.51
C ARG A 475 10.75 10.77 -30.10
N PRO A 476 10.81 9.82 -31.04
CA PRO A 476 12.06 9.26 -31.55
C PRO A 476 12.90 10.19 -32.44
N HIS A 477 12.52 11.46 -32.63
CA HIS A 477 13.24 12.42 -33.48
C HIS A 477 13.57 13.70 -32.72
N GLN A 478 14.86 14.08 -32.79
CA GLN A 478 15.53 15.34 -32.40
C GLN A 478 16.40 15.31 -31.14
N SER A 479 17.68 15.62 -31.35
CA SER A 479 18.74 15.87 -30.36
C SER A 479 18.47 17.07 -29.45
N GLU A 480 17.55 17.96 -29.82
CA GLU A 480 17.17 19.16 -29.05
C GLU A 480 16.32 18.85 -27.80
N GLN A 481 15.76 17.63 -27.70
CA GLN A 481 14.82 17.26 -26.63
C GLN A 481 15.50 16.75 -25.34
N ILE A 482 16.84 16.78 -25.27
CA ILE A 482 17.59 16.45 -24.05
C ILE A 482 17.19 17.36 -22.88
N HIS A 483 16.81 18.60 -23.19
CA HIS A 483 16.36 19.59 -22.21
C HIS A 483 14.91 19.38 -21.73
N LEU A 484 14.10 18.52 -22.36
CA LEU A 484 12.71 18.27 -21.92
C LEU A 484 12.60 17.09 -20.96
N LYS A 485 13.53 16.14 -21.02
CA LYS A 485 13.54 14.95 -20.16
C LYS A 485 13.49 15.29 -18.66
N PRO A 486 14.34 16.20 -18.13
CA PRO A 486 14.30 16.54 -16.71
C PRO A 486 12.99 17.17 -16.26
N ILE A 487 12.35 17.97 -17.13
CA ILE A 487 11.03 18.58 -16.86
C ILE A 487 9.98 17.48 -16.74
N ALA A 488 9.91 16.58 -17.71
CA ALA A 488 8.96 15.46 -17.68
C ALA A 488 9.14 14.59 -16.42
N TRP A 489 10.39 14.28 -16.04
CA TRP A 489 10.68 13.50 -14.83
C TRP A 489 10.31 14.24 -13.54
N GLY A 490 10.69 15.52 -13.42
CA GLY A 490 10.33 16.34 -12.25
C GLY A 490 8.82 16.47 -12.09
N MET A 491 8.10 16.67 -13.19
CA MET A 491 6.64 16.76 -13.18
C MET A 491 5.98 15.44 -12.78
N VAL A 492 6.40 14.30 -13.32
CA VAL A 492 5.84 13.00 -12.96
C VAL A 492 6.12 12.65 -11.50
N LEU A 493 7.35 12.84 -11.02
CA LEU A 493 7.71 12.56 -9.62
C LEU A 493 6.91 13.43 -8.65
N PHE A 494 6.81 14.72 -8.94
CA PHE A 494 5.98 15.64 -8.15
C PHE A 494 4.50 15.23 -8.19
N SER A 495 3.97 14.88 -9.36
CA SER A 495 2.56 14.47 -9.50
C SER A 495 2.25 13.18 -8.75
N LEU A 496 3.16 12.21 -8.73
CA LEU A 496 3.00 10.98 -7.96
C LEU A 496 3.00 11.25 -6.46
N TRP A 497 3.81 12.21 -6.00
CA TRP A 497 3.84 12.66 -4.61
C TRP A 497 2.59 13.45 -4.22
N SER A 498 2.20 14.46 -5.00
CA SER A 498 1.06 15.34 -4.69
C SER A 498 -0.30 14.67 -4.83
N SER A 499 -0.39 13.53 -5.53
CA SER A 499 -1.61 12.72 -5.62
C SER A 499 -1.78 11.69 -4.50
N LEU A 500 -0.78 11.51 -3.62
CA LEU A 500 -0.91 10.58 -2.50
C LEU A 500 -1.98 11.10 -1.55
N PRO A 501 -3.03 10.32 -1.24
CA PRO A 501 -4.03 10.75 -0.29
C PRO A 501 -3.40 11.07 1.06
N SER A 502 -3.84 12.14 1.72
CA SER A 502 -3.31 12.59 3.02
C SER A 502 -3.36 11.47 4.07
N TYR A 503 -4.41 10.64 4.06
CA TYR A 503 -4.55 9.47 4.95
C TYR A 503 -3.49 8.37 4.71
N MET A 504 -2.87 8.31 3.53
CA MET A 504 -1.76 7.37 3.25
C MET A 504 -0.38 7.94 3.64
N MET A 505 -0.27 9.27 3.79
CA MET A 505 1.00 9.95 4.04
C MET A 505 1.37 10.06 5.53
N LEU A 506 0.38 9.97 6.43
CA LEU A 506 0.57 10.10 7.88
C LEU A 506 -0.11 8.92 8.62
N PRO A 507 0.64 7.86 9.00
CA PRO A 507 0.10 6.71 9.72
C PRO A 507 -0.41 7.00 11.15
N LEU A 508 -0.21 8.23 11.66
CA LEU A 508 -0.48 8.62 13.04
C LEU A 508 -1.65 9.60 13.22
N VAL A 509 -2.31 10.02 12.14
CA VAL A 509 -3.52 10.84 12.28
C VAL A 509 -4.69 9.90 12.51
N ASP A 510 -5.25 9.98 13.70
CA ASP A 510 -6.45 9.29 14.13
C ASP A 510 -7.52 9.37 13.04
N TYR A 511 -7.98 8.21 12.57
CA TYR A 511 -8.90 8.07 11.42
C TYR A 511 -10.32 8.59 11.71
N GLY A 512 -10.54 9.22 12.87
CA GLY A 512 -11.84 9.72 13.35
C GLY A 512 -12.31 11.07 12.79
N LEU A 513 -11.56 11.71 11.87
CA LEU A 513 -11.87 13.06 11.36
C LEU A 513 -12.06 13.13 9.84
N ILE A 514 -12.68 12.12 9.24
CA ILE A 514 -13.31 12.28 7.92
C ILE A 514 -14.81 12.48 8.18
N ASP A 515 -15.30 13.68 7.84
CA ASP A 515 -16.71 14.07 7.91
C ASP A 515 -17.65 12.89 7.60
N THR A 516 -18.26 12.37 8.66
CA THR A 516 -19.27 11.32 8.64
C THR A 516 -20.64 11.83 8.17
N ASP A 517 -20.74 13.11 7.82
CA ASP A 517 -22.03 13.81 7.69
C ASP A 517 -22.69 13.69 6.31
N VAL A 518 -22.20 12.83 5.40
CA VAL A 518 -22.78 12.70 4.04
C VAL A 518 -23.35 11.30 3.74
N LEU A 519 -23.30 10.36 4.69
CA LEU A 519 -23.68 8.96 4.44
C LEU A 519 -24.92 8.48 5.22
N SER A 520 -25.96 9.31 5.39
CA SER A 520 -27.27 8.84 5.91
C SER A 520 -28.32 8.58 4.82
N ASP A 521 -28.18 9.10 3.61
CA ASP A 521 -29.35 9.26 2.73
C ASP A 521 -29.39 8.35 1.47
N VAL A 522 -28.73 7.20 1.47
CA VAL A 522 -29.00 6.19 0.44
C VAL A 522 -29.53 4.93 1.10
N MET A 523 -30.80 5.00 1.45
CA MET A 523 -31.64 3.81 1.61
C MET A 523 -31.56 2.99 0.33
N LEU A 524 -31.17 1.73 0.46
CA LEU A 524 -31.02 0.71 -0.60
C LEU A 524 -32.37 0.31 -1.26
N SER A 525 -33.41 1.16 -1.19
CA SER A 525 -34.74 0.88 -1.73
C SER A 525 -34.96 1.38 -3.16
N ASP A 526 -34.09 2.24 -3.71
CA ASP A 526 -34.22 2.79 -5.07
C ASP A 526 -33.14 2.25 -6.07
N ALA A 527 -32.67 1.03 -5.84
CA ALA A 527 -31.48 0.46 -6.50
C ALA A 527 -31.68 -0.11 -7.93
N MET A 528 -32.74 0.24 -8.68
CA MET A 528 -32.99 -0.34 -10.02
C MET A 528 -32.97 0.64 -11.21
N SER A 529 -32.63 1.91 -11.00
CA SER A 529 -32.43 2.83 -12.13
C SER A 529 -30.95 2.86 -12.56
N LEU A 530 -30.69 2.80 -13.88
CA LEU A 530 -29.34 2.91 -14.45
C LEU A 530 -28.66 4.23 -14.04
N ASN A 531 -29.45 5.28 -13.80
CA ASN A 531 -28.98 6.57 -13.28
C ASN A 531 -28.40 6.45 -11.87
N ASN A 532 -29.07 5.74 -10.96
CA ASN A 532 -28.60 5.56 -9.59
C ASN A 532 -27.31 4.71 -9.54
N ILE A 533 -27.23 3.65 -10.35
CA ILE A 533 -26.02 2.84 -10.48
C ILE A 533 -24.85 3.72 -10.96
N LEU A 534 -25.08 4.55 -11.99
CA LEU A 534 -24.05 5.43 -12.54
C LEU A 534 -23.63 6.52 -11.54
N GLN A 535 -24.56 7.08 -10.77
CA GLN A 535 -24.26 8.02 -9.70
C GLN A 535 -23.41 7.37 -8.60
N VAL A 536 -23.76 6.17 -8.13
CA VAL A 536 -23.00 5.46 -7.10
C VAL A 536 -21.60 5.10 -7.59
N LEU A 537 -21.47 4.51 -8.79
CA LEU A 537 -20.16 4.15 -9.36
C LEU A 537 -19.27 5.36 -9.60
N SER A 538 -19.87 6.50 -9.95
CA SER A 538 -19.14 7.76 -10.12
C SER A 538 -18.79 8.44 -8.80
N GLY A 539 -19.13 7.87 -7.64
CA GLY A 539 -18.94 8.52 -6.34
C GLY A 539 -19.75 9.82 -6.21
N ARG A 540 -20.94 9.85 -6.81
CA ARG A 540 -21.80 11.04 -6.94
C ARG A 540 -21.14 12.21 -7.70
N PHE A 541 -20.15 11.94 -8.55
CA PHE A 541 -19.51 12.98 -9.37
C PHE A 541 -20.53 13.78 -10.19
N TRP A 542 -21.47 13.09 -10.87
CA TRP A 542 -22.43 13.75 -11.76
C TRP A 542 -23.47 14.61 -11.04
N SER A 543 -23.80 14.32 -9.77
CA SER A 543 -24.75 15.15 -9.01
C SER A 543 -24.11 16.44 -8.50
N HIS A 544 -22.79 16.45 -8.31
CA HIS A 544 -22.02 17.62 -7.88
C HIS A 544 -21.32 18.31 -9.05
N PHE A 545 -21.47 17.78 -10.27
CA PHE A 545 -20.81 18.32 -11.45
C PHE A 545 -21.33 19.72 -11.75
N GLN A 546 -20.41 20.68 -11.70
CA GLN A 546 -20.64 22.04 -12.18
C GLN A 546 -19.81 22.26 -13.43
N PHE A 547 -20.33 23.06 -14.37
CA PHE A 547 -19.61 23.40 -15.59
C PHE A 547 -18.55 24.48 -15.31
N ASP A 548 -17.54 24.10 -14.52
CA ASP A 548 -16.43 24.95 -14.12
C ASP A 548 -15.09 24.39 -14.64
N VAL A 549 -14.02 25.17 -14.50
CA VAL A 549 -12.68 24.77 -14.96
C VAL A 549 -12.17 23.54 -14.20
N ASN A 550 -12.50 23.42 -12.91
CA ASN A 550 -12.06 22.32 -12.05
C ASN A 550 -12.57 20.96 -12.49
N HIS A 551 -13.85 20.86 -12.86
CA HIS A 551 -14.47 19.63 -13.32
C HIS A 551 -14.10 19.33 -14.78
N ILE A 552 -13.91 20.36 -15.62
CA ILE A 552 -13.39 20.16 -16.99
C ILE A 552 -11.98 19.56 -16.98
N LEU A 553 -11.08 20.10 -16.15
CA LEU A 553 -9.72 19.55 -15.99
C LEU A 553 -9.77 18.10 -15.47
N TYR A 554 -10.67 17.83 -14.54
CA TYR A 554 -10.89 16.48 -13.99
C TYR A 554 -11.33 15.48 -15.07
N LEU A 555 -12.31 15.86 -15.91
CA LEU A 555 -12.75 15.03 -17.03
C LEU A 555 -11.62 14.80 -18.04
N LEU A 556 -10.78 15.80 -18.29
CA LEU A 556 -9.64 15.67 -19.19
C LEU A 556 -8.62 14.63 -18.67
N ILE A 557 -8.40 14.58 -17.34
CA ILE A 557 -7.56 13.55 -16.71
C ILE A 557 -8.18 12.16 -16.91
N CYS A 558 -9.49 12.03 -16.75
CA CYS A 558 -10.18 10.75 -16.91
C CYS A 558 -10.03 10.18 -18.33
N VAL A 559 -9.98 11.04 -19.34
CA VAL A 559 -9.87 10.66 -20.76
C VAL A 559 -8.40 10.43 -21.20
N LEU A 560 -7.40 10.67 -20.33
CA LEU A 560 -5.98 10.50 -20.67
C LEU A 560 -5.60 9.13 -21.26
N PRO A 561 -6.06 7.97 -20.74
CA PRO A 561 -5.73 6.68 -21.33
C PRO A 561 -6.13 6.57 -22.80
N LEU A 562 -7.30 7.13 -23.16
CA LEU A 562 -7.81 7.15 -24.53
C LEU A 562 -6.94 8.04 -25.43
N ILE A 563 -6.64 9.26 -24.97
CA ILE A 563 -5.82 10.23 -25.71
C ILE A 563 -4.44 9.64 -25.97
N VAL A 564 -3.81 9.11 -24.92
CA VAL A 564 -2.49 8.49 -25.01
C VAL A 564 -2.51 7.29 -25.95
N TYR A 565 -3.48 6.38 -25.82
CA TYR A 565 -3.58 5.22 -26.71
C TYR A 565 -3.74 5.64 -28.17
N ALA A 566 -4.62 6.61 -28.46
CA ALA A 566 -4.82 7.12 -29.81
C ALA A 566 -3.55 7.75 -30.40
N LEU A 567 -2.83 8.55 -29.60
CA LEU A 567 -1.55 9.15 -29.98
C LEU A 567 -0.47 8.09 -30.26
N MET A 568 -0.38 7.08 -29.41
CA MET A 568 0.60 6.01 -29.56
C MET A 568 0.28 5.10 -30.75
N ASN A 569 -1.00 4.81 -30.96
CA ASN A 569 -1.43 3.94 -32.04
C ASN A 569 -1.26 4.58 -33.43
N LYS A 570 -1.17 5.91 -33.53
CA LYS A 570 -0.81 6.62 -34.79
C LYS A 570 0.52 6.13 -35.39
N HIS A 571 1.41 5.61 -34.55
CA HIS A 571 2.72 5.10 -34.96
C HIS A 571 2.75 3.57 -35.17
N SER A 572 1.62 2.89 -34.94
CA SER A 572 1.49 1.44 -35.05
C SER A 572 0.61 1.05 -36.24
N LYS A 573 0.98 0.00 -36.97
CA LYS A 573 0.16 -0.59 -38.04
C LYS A 573 -0.95 -1.51 -37.47
N ALA A 574 -1.68 -1.05 -36.46
CA ALA A 574 -2.79 -1.82 -35.87
C ALA A 574 -4.01 -1.84 -36.80
N LYS A 575 -4.77 -2.95 -36.82
CA LYS A 575 -6.00 -3.05 -37.62
C LYS A 575 -7.14 -2.29 -36.96
N HIS A 576 -8.06 -1.72 -37.75
CA HIS A 576 -9.21 -0.95 -37.24
C HIS A 576 -10.00 -1.64 -36.11
N ILE A 577 -10.20 -2.96 -36.19
CA ILE A 577 -10.93 -3.74 -35.16
C ILE A 577 -10.19 -3.74 -33.81
N GLU A 578 -8.86 -3.84 -33.81
CA GLU A 578 -8.05 -3.82 -32.58
C GLU A 578 -8.13 -2.45 -31.90
N VAL A 579 -8.06 -1.39 -32.70
CA VAL A 579 -8.16 -0.01 -32.24
C VAL A 579 -9.52 0.25 -31.61
N LEU A 580 -10.60 -0.16 -32.28
CA LEU A 580 -11.96 0.00 -31.78
C LEU A 580 -12.18 -0.75 -30.46
N LEU A 581 -11.71 -2.00 -30.38
CA LEU A 581 -11.88 -2.84 -29.19
C LEU A 581 -11.12 -2.28 -27.98
N ILE A 582 -9.88 -1.81 -28.16
CA ILE A 582 -9.10 -1.21 -27.07
C ILE A 582 -9.65 0.16 -26.68
N LEU A 583 -10.05 1.00 -27.65
CA LEU A 583 -10.68 2.29 -27.35
C LEU A 583 -11.99 2.10 -26.57
N LEU A 584 -12.81 1.13 -26.95
CA LEU A 584 -14.04 0.79 -26.22
C LEU A 584 -13.73 0.34 -24.78
N ALA A 585 -12.73 -0.53 -24.60
CA ALA A 585 -12.33 -0.97 -23.27
C ALA A 585 -11.83 0.21 -22.40
N LEU A 586 -11.00 1.09 -22.97
CA LEU A 586 -10.49 2.27 -22.27
C LEU A 586 -11.58 3.33 -22.02
N SER A 587 -12.59 3.44 -22.88
CA SER A 587 -13.70 4.38 -22.67
C SER A 587 -14.61 3.93 -21.56
N LEU A 588 -14.93 2.63 -21.52
CA LEU A 588 -15.63 2.05 -20.38
C LEU A 588 -14.81 2.24 -19.11
N PHE A 589 -13.49 2.02 -19.17
CA PHE A 589 -12.60 2.18 -18.02
C PHE A 589 -12.58 3.61 -17.48
N ALA A 590 -12.49 4.61 -18.37
CA ALA A 590 -12.58 6.02 -18.01
C ALA A 590 -13.92 6.38 -17.35
N LEU A 591 -15.03 5.81 -17.83
CA LEU A 591 -16.36 6.03 -17.24
C LEU A 591 -16.51 5.36 -15.87
N GLY A 592 -16.03 4.12 -15.72
CA GLY A 592 -16.12 3.37 -14.47
C GLY A 592 -15.26 3.93 -13.35
N PHE A 593 -14.06 4.41 -13.67
CA PHE A 593 -13.11 4.97 -12.70
C PHE A 593 -13.10 6.50 -12.70
N ILE A 594 -14.20 7.13 -13.12
CA ILE A 594 -14.30 8.60 -13.12
C ILE A 594 -14.04 9.18 -11.73
N GLY A 595 -14.51 8.51 -10.66
CA GLY A 595 -14.27 8.92 -9.27
C GLY A 595 -12.82 8.76 -8.78
N LEU A 596 -11.94 8.12 -9.58
CA LEU A 596 -10.53 7.87 -9.26
C LEU A 596 -9.60 8.20 -10.43
N PRO A 597 -9.42 9.50 -10.73
CA PRO A 597 -8.65 9.96 -11.88
C PRO A 597 -7.17 9.54 -11.83
N VAL A 598 -6.62 9.26 -10.63
CA VAL A 598 -5.22 8.85 -10.47
C VAL A 598 -4.96 7.47 -11.09
N ILE A 599 -5.89 6.51 -10.97
CA ILE A 599 -5.77 5.18 -11.61
C ILE A 599 -5.74 5.33 -13.13
N LEU A 600 -6.56 6.25 -13.67
CA LEU A 600 -6.59 6.56 -15.10
C LEU A 600 -5.29 7.24 -15.54
N TYR A 601 -4.77 8.19 -14.77
CA TYR A 601 -3.47 8.81 -15.01
C TYR A 601 -2.31 7.79 -15.01
N LEU A 602 -2.27 6.87 -14.02
CA LEU A 602 -1.25 5.82 -13.97
C LEU A 602 -1.35 4.86 -15.17
N THR A 603 -2.57 4.55 -15.61
CA THR A 603 -2.80 3.76 -16.83
C THR A 603 -2.26 4.47 -18.07
N ALA A 604 -2.45 5.79 -18.16
CA ALA A 604 -1.90 6.61 -19.25
C ALA A 604 -0.35 6.59 -19.23
N LEU A 605 0.28 6.71 -18.07
CA LEU A 605 1.73 6.57 -17.93
C LEU A 605 2.23 5.16 -18.29
N LEU A 606 1.52 4.11 -17.87
CA LEU A 606 1.81 2.72 -18.23
C LEU A 606 1.67 2.45 -19.73
N LEU A 607 0.84 3.20 -20.45
CA LEU A 607 0.85 3.14 -21.91
C LEU A 607 2.10 3.83 -22.48
N LEU A 608 2.38 5.06 -22.06
CA LEU A 608 3.51 5.88 -22.56
C LEU A 608 4.89 5.25 -22.32
N ILE A 609 5.05 4.53 -21.21
CA ILE A 609 6.34 3.99 -20.80
C ILE A 609 6.92 2.97 -21.79
N TYR A 610 6.11 2.40 -22.70
CA TYR A 610 6.58 1.48 -23.74
C TYR A 610 7.74 2.02 -24.57
N TRP A 611 7.79 3.35 -24.82
CA TRP A 611 8.90 3.98 -25.54
C TRP A 611 10.09 4.34 -24.66
N THR A 612 9.99 4.13 -23.36
CA THR A 612 11.14 4.22 -22.47
C THR A 612 11.80 2.85 -22.35
N ASP A 613 13.11 2.83 -22.36
CA ASP A 613 13.89 1.63 -22.03
C ASP A 613 13.97 1.40 -20.50
N SER A 614 13.26 2.21 -19.70
CA SER A 614 13.36 2.23 -18.24
C SER A 614 12.44 1.20 -17.57
N ARG A 615 13.01 0.01 -17.40
CA ARG A 615 12.46 -1.10 -16.63
C ARG A 615 12.12 -0.75 -15.18
N ALA A 616 12.96 0.04 -14.51
CA ALA A 616 12.75 0.45 -13.12
C ALA A 616 11.50 1.33 -12.97
N PHE A 617 11.27 2.21 -13.94
CA PHE A 617 10.10 3.10 -13.93
C PHE A 617 8.80 2.32 -14.14
N PHE A 618 8.82 1.26 -14.96
CA PHE A 618 7.67 0.37 -15.10
C PHE A 618 7.32 -0.30 -13.77
N GLY A 619 8.34 -0.80 -13.05
CA GLY A 619 8.15 -1.36 -11.71
C GLY A 619 7.55 -0.34 -10.73
N LEU A 620 8.03 0.91 -10.74
CA LEU A 620 7.51 1.99 -9.91
C LEU A 620 6.04 2.31 -10.21
N LEU A 621 5.67 2.38 -11.51
CA LEU A 621 4.27 2.64 -11.90
C LEU A 621 3.33 1.49 -11.50
N VAL A 622 3.77 0.23 -11.67
CA VAL A 622 2.98 -0.93 -11.22
C VAL A 622 2.82 -0.93 -9.69
N PHE A 623 3.89 -0.61 -8.95
CA PHE A 623 3.82 -0.48 -7.50
C PHE A 623 2.85 0.64 -7.08
N ALA A 624 2.98 1.84 -7.66
CA ALA A 624 2.06 2.94 -7.41
C ALA A 624 0.62 2.54 -7.73
N PHE A 625 0.39 1.88 -8.86
CA PHE A 625 -0.93 1.39 -9.26
C PHE A 625 -1.55 0.46 -8.20
N ILE A 626 -0.77 -0.47 -7.64
CA ILE A 626 -1.22 -1.37 -6.57
C ILE A 626 -1.56 -0.59 -5.30
N VAL A 627 -0.73 0.39 -4.90
CA VAL A 627 -0.99 1.23 -3.72
C VAL A 627 -2.29 2.02 -3.87
N TYR A 628 -2.50 2.69 -5.01
CA TYR A 628 -3.75 3.43 -5.27
C TYR A 628 -4.97 2.53 -5.40
N LEU A 629 -4.83 1.33 -5.97
CA LEU A 629 -5.90 0.33 -5.99
C LEU A 629 -6.22 -0.16 -4.57
N GLY A 630 -5.22 -0.29 -3.70
CA GLY A 630 -5.42 -0.53 -2.27
C GLY A 630 -6.17 0.62 -1.59
N GLY A 631 -5.82 1.88 -1.91
CA GLY A 631 -6.55 3.07 -1.42
C GLY A 631 -8.02 3.09 -1.86
N PHE A 632 -8.36 2.61 -3.06
CA PHE A 632 -9.74 2.50 -3.52
C PHE A 632 -10.61 1.61 -2.63
N TYR A 633 -10.02 0.57 -2.02
CA TYR A 633 -10.73 -0.28 -1.07
C TYR A 633 -11.28 0.56 0.10
N TYR A 634 -10.45 1.45 0.65
CA TYR A 634 -10.75 2.29 1.82
C TYR A 634 -11.59 3.54 1.52
N GLN A 635 -11.99 3.78 0.27
CA GLN A 635 -12.81 4.93 -0.08
C GLN A 635 -14.28 4.72 0.32
N LEU A 636 -14.73 5.32 1.42
CA LEU A 636 -16.07 5.10 1.98
C LEU A 636 -17.24 5.61 1.12
N SER A 637 -16.99 6.45 0.12
CA SER A 637 -18.05 7.05 -0.70
C SER A 637 -18.76 6.08 -1.66
N ILE A 638 -18.13 4.93 -1.96
CA ILE A 638 -18.68 3.92 -2.88
C ILE A 638 -18.83 2.61 -2.11
N PRO A 639 -20.03 2.01 -2.09
CA PRO A 639 -20.23 0.76 -1.36
C PRO A 639 -19.38 -0.38 -1.93
N LEU A 640 -18.90 -1.28 -1.06
CA LEU A 640 -18.06 -2.43 -1.40
C LEU A 640 -18.69 -3.32 -2.49
N LEU A 641 -20.00 -3.53 -2.44
CA LEU A 641 -20.71 -4.32 -3.46
C LEU A 641 -20.45 -3.78 -4.87
N TYR A 642 -20.63 -2.47 -5.05
CA TYR A 642 -20.47 -1.80 -6.33
C TYR A 642 -19.01 -1.78 -6.78
N LYS A 643 -18.06 -1.59 -5.84
CA LYS A 643 -16.62 -1.69 -6.13
C LYS A 643 -16.24 -3.08 -6.64
N GLY A 644 -16.71 -4.12 -5.95
CA GLY A 644 -16.42 -5.51 -6.31
C GLY A 644 -16.96 -5.87 -7.70
N VAL A 645 -18.22 -5.53 -8.00
CA VAL A 645 -18.82 -5.74 -9.33
C VAL A 645 -18.07 -4.97 -10.40
N LEU A 646 -17.71 -3.71 -10.15
CA LEU A 646 -16.97 -2.88 -11.08
C LEU A 646 -15.58 -3.48 -11.40
N LEU A 647 -14.83 -3.89 -10.38
CA LEU A 647 -13.50 -4.49 -10.55
C LEU A 647 -13.57 -5.81 -11.34
N VAL A 648 -14.50 -6.71 -11.00
CA VAL A 648 -14.68 -7.98 -11.74
C VAL A 648 -15.12 -7.73 -13.18
N SER A 649 -16.02 -6.77 -13.41
CA SER A 649 -16.47 -6.41 -14.77
C SER A 649 -15.31 -5.93 -15.64
N PHE A 650 -14.44 -5.07 -15.12
CA PHE A 650 -13.24 -4.64 -15.84
C PHE A 650 -12.21 -5.75 -16.02
N ALA A 651 -12.08 -6.66 -15.05
CA ALA A 651 -11.25 -7.85 -15.22
C ALA A 651 -11.72 -8.68 -16.42
N VAL A 652 -13.03 -8.88 -16.59
CA VAL A 652 -13.60 -9.59 -17.75
C VAL A 652 -13.35 -8.84 -19.06
N ILE A 653 -13.57 -7.52 -19.08
CA ILE A 653 -13.31 -6.68 -20.27
C ILE A 653 -11.83 -6.77 -20.68
N PHE A 654 -10.90 -6.61 -19.74
CA PHE A 654 -9.47 -6.72 -20.01
C PHE A 654 -9.04 -8.14 -20.38
N ALA A 655 -9.68 -9.17 -19.83
CA ALA A 655 -9.44 -10.56 -20.23
C ALA A 655 -9.83 -10.79 -21.70
N ILE A 656 -10.97 -10.25 -22.15
CA ILE A 656 -11.42 -10.34 -23.55
C ILE A 656 -10.39 -9.67 -24.48
N VAL A 657 -9.93 -8.47 -24.13
CA VAL A 657 -8.89 -7.74 -24.89
C VAL A 657 -7.59 -8.56 -24.96
N THR A 658 -7.15 -9.09 -23.82
CA THR A 658 -5.94 -9.92 -23.68
C THR A 658 -6.03 -11.17 -24.56
N LEU A 659 -7.14 -11.91 -24.48
CA LEU A 659 -7.36 -13.12 -25.28
C LEU A 659 -7.40 -12.82 -26.77
N PHE A 660 -8.04 -11.71 -27.17
CA PHE A 660 -8.12 -11.27 -28.56
C PHE A 660 -6.74 -10.91 -29.13
N LEU A 661 -5.96 -10.09 -28.42
CA LEU A 661 -4.58 -9.73 -28.81
C LEU A 661 -3.68 -10.96 -28.86
N HIS A 662 -3.80 -11.86 -27.88
CA HIS A 662 -3.04 -13.09 -27.84
C HIS A 662 -3.36 -14.03 -29.01
N ALA A 663 -4.63 -14.15 -29.39
CA ALA A 663 -5.05 -14.98 -30.51
C ALA A 663 -4.49 -14.48 -31.85
N ARG A 664 -4.41 -13.15 -32.02
CA ARG A 664 -3.91 -12.46 -33.22
C ARG A 664 -2.38 -12.48 -33.32
N TYR A 665 -1.69 -12.14 -32.23
CA TYR A 665 -0.24 -11.91 -32.21
C TYR A 665 0.53 -13.07 -31.57
N LYS A 666 0.23 -14.30 -32.00
CA LYS A 666 1.00 -15.47 -31.60
C LYS A 666 2.48 -15.23 -31.87
N SER A 667 3.33 -15.58 -30.90
CA SER A 667 4.77 -15.65 -31.14
C SER A 667 5.01 -16.55 -32.36
N PRO A 668 5.85 -16.15 -33.33
CA PRO A 668 6.30 -17.08 -34.35
C PRO A 668 6.91 -18.26 -33.58
N SER A 669 6.29 -19.42 -33.74
CA SER A 669 6.85 -20.67 -33.25
C SER A 669 8.24 -20.75 -33.84
N GLN A 670 9.28 -20.71 -33.01
CA GLN A 670 10.58 -21.21 -33.42
C GLN A 670 10.32 -22.62 -33.96
N SER A 671 10.55 -22.74 -35.26
CA SER A 671 10.28 -23.89 -36.09
C SER A 671 11.19 -25.05 -35.68
N ALA A 672 10.73 -25.80 -34.68
CA ALA A 672 11.00 -27.21 -34.40
C ALA A 672 10.10 -27.57 -33.21
N ILE A 673 9.06 -28.36 -33.41
CA ILE A 673 8.22 -28.84 -32.30
C ILE A 673 9.03 -29.90 -31.56
N GLU A 674 9.91 -29.48 -30.65
CA GLU A 674 10.39 -30.37 -29.61
C GLU A 674 9.25 -30.54 -28.60
N ASN A 675 8.60 -31.70 -28.63
CA ASN A 675 7.60 -32.08 -27.65
C ASN A 675 8.31 -32.40 -26.33
N TYR A 676 8.29 -31.46 -25.37
CA TYR A 676 8.82 -31.74 -24.03
C TYR A 676 7.83 -32.60 -23.23
N PRO A 677 8.29 -33.61 -22.47
CA PRO A 677 7.43 -34.43 -21.63
C PRO A 677 6.81 -33.58 -20.51
N VAL A 678 5.51 -33.78 -20.27
CA VAL A 678 4.80 -33.14 -19.16
C VAL A 678 5.10 -33.92 -17.88
N PHE A 679 5.69 -33.25 -16.89
CA PHE A 679 5.82 -33.82 -15.54
C PHE A 679 4.43 -33.97 -14.92
N LYS A 680 4.02 -35.22 -14.64
CA LYS A 680 2.69 -35.54 -14.09
C LYS A 680 2.60 -35.33 -12.56
N ALA A 681 3.72 -35.37 -11.85
CA ALA A 681 3.79 -35.16 -10.39
C ALA A 681 3.10 -33.87 -9.88
N PRO A 682 3.33 -32.66 -10.46
CA PRO A 682 2.64 -31.45 -10.02
C PRO A 682 1.11 -31.53 -10.18
N ILE A 683 0.62 -32.24 -11.20
CA ILE A 683 -0.83 -32.39 -11.44
C ILE A 683 -1.45 -33.23 -10.33
N GLY A 684 -0.81 -34.35 -9.97
CA GLY A 684 -1.27 -35.21 -8.87
C GLY A 684 -1.24 -34.49 -7.52
N LEU A 685 -0.16 -33.77 -7.21
CA LEU A 685 -0.01 -33.03 -5.95
C LEU A 685 -1.06 -31.92 -5.81
N VAL A 686 -1.31 -31.14 -6.87
CA VAL A 686 -2.35 -30.11 -6.87
C VAL A 686 -3.74 -30.74 -6.65
N GLY A 687 -4.02 -31.88 -7.29
CA GLY A 687 -5.28 -32.61 -7.11
C GLY A 687 -5.48 -33.12 -5.68
N VAL A 688 -4.45 -33.75 -5.08
CA VAL A 688 -4.51 -34.21 -3.69
C VAL A 688 -4.69 -33.04 -2.73
N PHE A 689 -3.93 -31.96 -2.91
CA PHE A 689 -4.06 -30.76 -2.08
C PHE A 689 -5.48 -30.17 -2.15
N LEU A 690 -6.08 -30.10 -3.34
CA LEU A 690 -7.45 -29.61 -3.52
C LEU A 690 -8.46 -30.48 -2.75
N ILE A 691 -8.34 -31.81 -2.84
CA ILE A 691 -9.23 -32.74 -2.12
C ILE A 691 -9.11 -32.54 -0.60
N VAL A 692 -7.88 -32.42 -0.10
CA VAL A 692 -7.62 -32.19 1.33
C VAL A 692 -8.18 -30.83 1.77
N LEU A 693 -7.95 -29.77 0.99
CA LEU A 693 -8.43 -28.42 1.29
C LEU A 693 -9.95 -28.36 1.33
N LEU A 694 -10.62 -28.83 0.27
CA LEU A 694 -12.09 -28.83 0.21
C LEU A 694 -12.70 -29.77 1.24
N GLY A 695 -12.07 -30.92 1.50
CA GLY A 695 -12.49 -31.84 2.57
C GLY A 695 -12.44 -31.19 3.94
N ALA A 696 -11.33 -30.51 4.27
CA ALA A 696 -11.17 -29.82 5.55
C ALA A 696 -12.15 -28.64 5.72
N VAL A 697 -12.32 -27.82 4.68
CA VAL A 697 -13.27 -26.70 4.70
C VAL A 697 -14.70 -27.21 4.85
N ASN A 698 -15.13 -28.19 4.05
CA ASN A 698 -16.49 -28.70 4.11
C ASN A 698 -16.77 -29.45 5.42
N TYR A 699 -15.78 -30.13 6.01
CA TYR A 699 -15.89 -30.70 7.35
C TYR A 699 -16.16 -29.62 8.40
N LYS A 700 -15.45 -28.48 8.33
CA LYS A 700 -15.67 -27.35 9.24
C LYS A 700 -17.03 -26.67 9.02
N VAL A 701 -17.43 -26.48 7.78
CA VAL A 701 -18.77 -25.98 7.42
C VAL A 701 -19.85 -26.89 7.99
N GLN A 702 -19.75 -28.20 7.81
CA GLN A 702 -20.70 -29.17 8.36
C GLN A 702 -20.73 -29.13 9.90
N GLN A 703 -19.57 -28.99 10.54
CA GLN A 703 -19.49 -28.84 12.00
C GLN A 703 -20.22 -27.58 12.47
N PHE A 704 -20.08 -26.45 11.76
CA PHE A 704 -20.77 -25.21 12.11
C PHE A 704 -22.28 -25.28 11.86
N GLU A 705 -22.70 -25.86 10.74
CA GLU A 705 -24.13 -26.11 10.45
C GLU A 705 -24.78 -27.01 11.53
N ASP A 706 -24.09 -28.06 11.96
CA ASP A 706 -24.58 -28.95 13.03
C ASP A 706 -24.71 -28.22 14.37
N VAL A 707 -23.77 -27.34 14.71
CA VAL A 707 -23.85 -26.47 15.90
C VAL A 707 -25.04 -25.51 15.80
N LEU A 708 -25.24 -24.86 14.64
CA LEU A 708 -26.36 -23.94 14.46
C LEU A 708 -27.72 -24.65 14.50
N ALA A 709 -27.82 -25.86 13.94
CA ALA A 709 -29.06 -26.62 13.85
C ALA A 709 -29.45 -27.34 15.15
N THR A 710 -28.48 -27.92 15.86
CA THR A 710 -28.73 -28.79 17.03
C THR A 710 -28.18 -28.25 18.34
N GLY A 711 -27.43 -27.14 18.30
CA GLY A 711 -26.86 -26.52 19.49
C GLY A 711 -27.92 -25.89 20.39
N LYS A 712 -27.61 -25.90 21.70
CA LYS A 712 -28.44 -25.27 22.72
C LYS A 712 -28.42 -23.75 22.51
N PRO A 713 -29.58 -23.07 22.46
CA PRO A 713 -29.63 -21.62 22.36
C PRO A 713 -29.15 -20.98 23.66
N VAL A 714 -28.33 -19.94 23.54
CA VAL A 714 -27.84 -19.10 24.63
C VAL A 714 -28.04 -17.65 24.20
N VAL A 715 -28.95 -16.95 24.85
CA VAL A 715 -29.26 -15.56 24.54
C VAL A 715 -28.49 -14.65 25.48
N LEU A 716 -27.70 -13.73 24.92
CA LEU A 716 -26.91 -12.77 25.68
C LEU A 716 -27.44 -11.37 25.48
N LYS A 717 -27.56 -10.60 26.57
CA LYS A 717 -27.96 -9.20 26.52
C LYS A 717 -26.81 -8.33 26.03
N ILE A 718 -27.08 -7.49 25.03
CA ILE A 718 -26.12 -6.55 24.47
C ILE A 718 -26.05 -5.31 25.38
N ALA A 719 -24.85 -4.85 25.71
CA ALA A 719 -24.58 -3.59 26.39
C ALA A 719 -24.46 -2.46 25.34
N PRO A 720 -24.65 -1.17 25.70
CA PRO A 720 -24.56 -0.07 24.74
C PRO A 720 -23.23 -0.15 23.98
N ALA A 721 -23.33 -0.44 22.69
CA ALA A 721 -22.19 -0.68 21.83
C ALA A 721 -22.17 0.38 20.73
N ASP A 722 -20.97 0.81 20.34
CA ASP A 722 -20.78 1.87 19.37
C ASP A 722 -21.04 1.30 17.96
N PRO A 723 -22.10 1.73 17.26
CA PRO A 723 -22.47 1.15 15.99
C PRO A 723 -21.62 1.79 14.90
N ARG A 724 -20.34 1.44 14.74
CA ARG A 724 -19.58 1.60 13.48
C ARG A 724 -18.13 1.12 13.55
N SER A 725 -17.78 0.27 12.59
CA SER A 725 -16.50 0.35 11.89
C SER A 725 -16.71 -0.12 10.45
N LEU A 726 -16.65 0.80 9.48
CA LEU A 726 -16.92 0.54 8.05
C LEU A 726 -15.77 -0.21 7.32
N MET A 727 -14.70 -0.56 8.03
CA MET A 727 -13.39 -0.83 7.42
C MET A 727 -13.21 -2.26 6.85
N GLN A 728 -14.09 -3.21 7.20
CA GLN A 728 -13.98 -4.63 6.80
C GLN A 728 -15.23 -5.17 6.07
N GLY A 729 -16.16 -4.28 5.71
CA GLY A 729 -17.57 -4.61 5.49
C GLY A 729 -18.41 -3.92 6.57
N ASP A 730 -19.73 -3.89 6.38
CA ASP A 730 -20.63 -3.41 7.43
C ASP A 730 -20.70 -4.46 8.54
N TYR A 731 -20.19 -4.11 9.72
CA TYR A 731 -20.28 -4.93 10.92
C TYR A 731 -20.61 -4.09 12.15
N MET A 732 -21.18 -4.74 13.16
CA MET A 732 -21.47 -4.15 14.46
C MET A 732 -20.60 -4.84 15.50
N VAL A 733 -19.84 -4.04 16.25
CA VAL A 733 -19.13 -4.51 17.45
C VAL A 733 -20.16 -4.68 18.56
N LEU A 734 -20.13 -5.82 19.23
CA LEU A 734 -21.09 -6.23 20.25
C LEU A 734 -20.38 -6.30 21.60
N ASN A 735 -20.86 -5.48 22.54
CA ASN A 735 -20.53 -5.62 23.95
C ASN A 735 -21.63 -6.39 24.66
N TYR A 736 -21.29 -7.21 25.64
CA TYR A 736 -22.26 -8.03 26.38
C TYR A 736 -22.28 -7.66 27.85
N ALA A 737 -23.48 -7.53 28.43
CA ALA A 737 -23.64 -7.18 29.84
C ALA A 737 -22.94 -8.19 30.77
N ILE A 738 -22.96 -9.47 30.42
CA ILE A 738 -22.31 -10.55 31.18
C ILE A 738 -20.78 -10.37 31.31
N LEU A 739 -20.15 -9.76 30.31
CA LEU A 739 -18.71 -9.48 30.32
C LEU A 739 -18.39 -8.29 31.23
N SER A 740 -19.26 -7.27 31.25
CA SER A 740 -19.16 -6.14 32.18
C SER A 740 -19.34 -6.58 33.64
N GLU A 741 -20.30 -7.48 33.91
CA GLU A 741 -20.52 -8.06 35.24
C GLU A 741 -19.29 -8.86 35.72
N LEU A 742 -18.71 -9.68 34.85
CA LEU A 742 -17.47 -10.39 35.15
C LEU A 742 -16.35 -9.43 35.54
N GLN A 743 -16.12 -8.41 34.72
CA GLN A 743 -15.06 -7.44 34.94
C GLN A 743 -15.26 -6.72 36.28
N GLN A 744 -16.48 -6.33 36.61
CA GLN A 744 -16.82 -5.70 37.89
C GLN A 744 -16.62 -6.63 39.10
N SER A 745 -16.94 -7.92 38.96
CA SER A 745 -16.72 -8.92 40.02
C SER A 745 -15.24 -9.15 40.33
N GLN A 746 -14.37 -9.11 39.31
CA GLN A 746 -12.93 -9.27 39.46
C GLN A 746 -12.28 -8.07 40.16
N PHE A 747 -12.66 -6.84 39.81
CA PHE A 747 -12.15 -5.63 40.48
C PHE A 747 -12.60 -5.49 41.94
N SER A 748 -13.73 -6.10 42.31
CA SER A 748 -14.25 -6.06 43.68
C SER A 748 -13.43 -6.92 44.65
N SER A 749 -12.85 -8.02 44.16
CA SER A 749 -12.05 -8.97 44.95
C SER A 749 -10.65 -8.49 45.31
N GLU A 750 -10.07 -7.52 44.58
CA GLU A 750 -8.75 -6.94 44.91
C GLU A 750 -8.78 -5.91 46.05
N SER A 751 -9.97 -5.47 46.49
CA SER A 751 -10.09 -4.42 47.53
C SER A 751 -10.15 -4.93 48.97
N ASN A 752 -10.27 -6.25 49.18
CA ASN A 752 -10.33 -6.87 50.51
C ASN A 752 -9.50 -8.16 50.55
N GLU A 753 -8.23 -8.08 50.93
CA GLU A 753 -7.65 -8.86 52.04
C GLU A 753 -6.12 -8.76 52.09
N SER A 754 -5.65 -8.24 53.23
CA SER A 754 -4.32 -8.47 53.77
C SER A 754 -4.20 -9.91 54.29
N ASN A 755 -3.12 -10.59 53.91
CA ASN A 755 -2.55 -11.78 54.56
C ASN A 755 -3.48 -12.99 54.79
N GLU A 756 -3.40 -14.02 53.93
CA GLU A 756 -2.99 -15.37 54.35
C GLU A 756 -2.84 -16.32 53.15
N THR A 757 -1.89 -17.24 53.27
CA THR A 757 -1.39 -18.12 52.23
C THR A 757 -2.36 -19.27 51.96
N THR A 758 -3.14 -19.16 50.89
CA THR A 758 -3.68 -20.33 50.17
C THR A 758 -3.45 -20.13 48.68
N GLY A 759 -2.81 -21.11 48.03
CA GLY A 759 -2.31 -21.04 46.66
C GLY A 759 -3.41 -20.99 45.62
N ILE A 760 -3.96 -19.80 45.39
CA ILE A 760 -4.66 -19.45 44.15
C ILE A 760 -3.63 -18.65 43.35
N ASP A 761 -3.02 -19.32 42.38
CA ASP A 761 -2.12 -18.68 41.41
C ASP A 761 -2.79 -17.42 40.86
N GLU A 762 -2.14 -16.28 41.09
CA GLU A 762 -2.47 -14.98 40.53
C GLU A 762 -2.87 -15.13 39.05
N LEU A 763 -4.12 -14.79 38.74
CA LEU A 763 -4.63 -14.65 37.37
C LEU A 763 -3.94 -13.45 36.71
N SER A 764 -2.67 -13.61 36.34
CA SER A 764 -2.01 -12.73 35.38
C SER A 764 -2.80 -12.76 34.06
N PRO A 765 -3.25 -11.63 33.49
CA PRO A 765 -4.31 -11.60 32.47
C PRO A 765 -3.86 -11.91 31.04
N SER A 766 -2.56 -12.16 30.83
CA SER A 766 -2.03 -12.38 29.48
C SER A 766 -2.13 -13.86 29.08
N GLY A 767 -3.22 -14.21 28.39
CA GLY A 767 -3.27 -15.41 27.54
C GLY A 767 -3.98 -16.66 28.09
N LYS A 768 -4.64 -16.62 29.26
CA LYS A 768 -5.42 -17.77 29.76
C LYS A 768 -6.87 -17.73 29.24
N LYS A 769 -7.34 -18.85 28.68
CA LYS A 769 -8.76 -19.07 28.34
C LYS A 769 -9.53 -19.25 29.65
N ALA A 770 -10.63 -18.53 29.83
CA ALA A 770 -11.56 -18.74 30.92
C ALA A 770 -12.87 -19.33 30.38
N TYR A 771 -13.65 -19.96 31.23
CA TYR A 771 -14.94 -20.54 30.88
C TYR A 771 -15.99 -20.02 31.84
N ILE A 772 -16.98 -19.28 31.33
CA ILE A 772 -18.15 -18.88 32.11
C ILE A 772 -19.14 -20.04 32.13
N LEU A 773 -19.53 -20.47 33.32
CA LEU A 773 -20.76 -21.22 33.54
C LEU A 773 -21.92 -20.23 33.66
N VAL A 774 -23.05 -20.58 33.06
CA VAL A 774 -24.24 -19.71 33.00
C VAL A 774 -25.46 -20.36 33.63
N HIS A 775 -26.39 -19.53 34.09
CA HIS A 775 -27.78 -19.91 34.32
C HIS A 775 -28.64 -19.46 33.13
N LEU A 776 -29.39 -20.39 32.53
CA LEU A 776 -30.35 -20.08 31.49
C LEU A 776 -31.76 -19.96 32.08
N ASP A 777 -32.44 -18.85 31.81
CA ASP A 777 -33.85 -18.70 32.16
C ASP A 777 -34.78 -19.44 31.17
N LYS A 778 -36.11 -19.27 31.33
CA LYS A 778 -37.11 -19.89 30.46
C LYS A 778 -37.03 -19.42 28.99
N ASN A 779 -36.46 -18.24 28.76
CA ASN A 779 -36.26 -17.65 27.44
C ASN A 779 -34.83 -17.88 26.92
N HIS A 780 -34.03 -18.70 27.61
CA HIS A 780 -32.62 -18.97 27.33
C HIS A 780 -31.69 -17.76 27.49
N VAL A 781 -32.12 -16.71 28.19
CA VAL A 781 -31.27 -15.58 28.55
C VAL A 781 -30.27 -16.04 29.60
N ALA A 782 -28.99 -15.83 29.31
CA ALA A 782 -27.89 -16.29 30.15
C ALA A 782 -27.50 -15.23 31.18
N THR A 783 -27.41 -15.64 32.44
CA THR A 783 -26.83 -14.85 33.53
C THR A 783 -25.56 -15.53 34.06
N LEU A 784 -24.63 -14.72 34.59
CA LEU A 784 -23.37 -15.19 35.14
C LEU A 784 -23.61 -16.12 36.35
N CYS A 785 -23.07 -17.34 36.31
CA CYS A 785 -23.11 -18.28 37.44
C CYS A 785 -21.74 -18.35 38.15
N GLU A 786 -20.72 -18.80 37.43
CA GLU A 786 -19.36 -18.99 37.95
C GLU A 786 -18.35 -18.87 36.79
N ALA A 787 -17.12 -18.46 37.07
CA ALA A 787 -16.03 -18.44 36.09
C ALA A 787 -14.95 -19.43 36.50
N GLN A 788 -14.50 -20.28 35.58
CA GLN A 788 -13.47 -21.28 35.81
C GLN A 788 -12.33 -21.13 34.81
N SER A 789 -11.11 -21.47 35.23
CA SER A 789 -9.91 -21.41 34.38
C SER A 789 -9.71 -22.66 33.51
N GLU A 790 -10.38 -23.76 33.84
CA GLU A 790 -10.33 -25.02 33.10
C GLU A 790 -11.70 -25.37 32.50
N ILE A 791 -11.72 -26.27 31.52
CA ILE A 791 -12.97 -26.71 30.87
C ILE A 791 -13.86 -27.33 31.95
N PRO A 792 -15.09 -26.82 32.17
CA PRO A 792 -15.93 -27.30 33.27
C PRO A 792 -16.31 -28.77 33.07
N THR A 793 -15.92 -29.63 34.01
CA THR A 793 -16.35 -31.04 34.08
C THR A 793 -17.48 -31.25 35.08
N ASP A 794 -17.65 -30.34 36.03
CA ASP A 794 -18.74 -30.32 37.02
C ASP A 794 -19.50 -29.00 36.92
N PHE A 795 -20.82 -29.09 36.70
CA PHE A 795 -21.69 -27.94 36.49
C PHE A 795 -22.48 -27.54 37.75
N LYS A 796 -22.31 -28.24 38.89
CA LYS A 796 -22.94 -27.96 40.19
C LYS A 796 -24.38 -27.41 40.08
N HIS A 797 -24.57 -26.13 40.44
CA HIS A 797 -25.85 -25.43 40.44
C HIS A 797 -26.15 -24.71 39.11
N CYS A 798 -25.17 -24.57 38.22
CA CYS A 798 -25.30 -23.91 36.93
C CYS A 798 -26.00 -24.82 35.90
N THR A 799 -26.29 -24.28 34.71
CA THR A 799 -26.96 -25.06 33.65
C THR A 799 -26.04 -26.17 33.13
N PRO A 800 -26.45 -27.45 33.14
CA PRO A 800 -25.55 -28.55 32.80
C PRO A 800 -25.15 -28.56 31.32
N ASN A 801 -23.86 -28.81 31.07
CA ASN A 801 -23.25 -28.92 29.75
C ASN A 801 -23.42 -27.65 28.87
N VAL A 802 -23.38 -26.46 29.48
CA VAL A 802 -23.35 -25.18 28.77
C VAL A 802 -22.31 -24.28 29.44
N TYR A 803 -21.37 -23.77 28.66
CA TYR A 803 -20.39 -22.79 29.11
C TYR A 803 -19.97 -21.88 27.96
N LEU A 804 -19.50 -20.67 28.28
CA LEU A 804 -19.02 -19.69 27.31
C LEU A 804 -17.50 -19.59 27.41
N PRO A 805 -16.76 -20.01 26.37
CA PRO A 805 -15.31 -19.83 26.35
C PRO A 805 -14.99 -18.34 26.18
N ILE A 806 -14.13 -17.82 27.05
CA ILE A 806 -13.68 -16.42 27.07
C ILE A 806 -12.19 -16.35 26.84
N ARG A 807 -11.79 -15.29 26.15
CA ARG A 807 -10.41 -14.87 25.94
C ARG A 807 -10.21 -13.51 26.58
N TYR A 808 -9.01 -13.20 27.01
CA TYR A 808 -8.66 -11.88 27.51
C TYR A 808 -7.81 -11.15 26.48
N LYS A 809 -8.21 -9.93 26.10
CA LYS A 809 -7.39 -8.99 25.32
C LYS A 809 -6.89 -7.90 26.28
N GLY A 810 -5.69 -8.08 26.81
CA GLY A 810 -5.24 -7.27 27.94
C GLY A 810 -6.10 -7.56 29.18
N TRP A 811 -6.90 -6.60 29.63
CA TRP A 811 -7.80 -6.73 30.80
C TRP A 811 -9.28 -6.91 30.42
N SER A 812 -9.65 -6.80 29.14
CA SER A 812 -11.04 -6.95 28.70
C SER A 812 -11.35 -8.40 28.32
N PRO A 813 -12.36 -9.03 28.94
CA PRO A 813 -12.84 -10.34 28.53
C PRO A 813 -13.63 -10.23 27.22
N GLU A 814 -13.33 -11.11 26.27
CA GLU A 814 -13.94 -11.18 24.95
C GLU A 814 -14.53 -12.57 24.72
N LEU A 815 -15.72 -12.60 24.13
CA LEU A 815 -16.33 -13.84 23.62
C LEU A 815 -15.71 -14.22 22.27
N PRO A 816 -15.86 -15.48 21.82
CA PRO A 816 -15.28 -15.94 20.57
C PRO A 816 -15.80 -15.18 19.35
N SER A 817 -16.96 -14.52 19.42
CA SER A 817 -17.44 -13.60 18.39
C SER A 817 -17.99 -12.37 19.08
N GLN A 818 -17.44 -11.20 18.77
CA GLN A 818 -17.96 -9.90 19.19
C GLN A 818 -18.23 -8.97 18.00
N ASP A 819 -18.00 -9.44 16.79
CA ASP A 819 -18.38 -8.73 15.57
C ASP A 819 -19.52 -9.48 14.90
N TYR A 820 -20.53 -8.74 14.42
CA TYR A 820 -21.60 -9.28 13.61
C TYR A 820 -21.55 -8.65 12.22
N PHE A 821 -21.11 -9.43 11.22
CA PHE A 821 -21.04 -9.00 9.83
C PHE A 821 -22.41 -9.11 9.14
N PHE A 822 -22.84 -8.04 8.46
CA PHE A 822 -24.08 -7.99 7.68
C PHE A 822 -23.84 -7.34 6.32
N ALA A 823 -24.81 -7.41 5.41
CA ALA A 823 -24.69 -6.67 4.15
C ALA A 823 -24.69 -5.17 4.38
N GLU A 824 -23.96 -4.51 3.50
CA GLU A 824 -23.84 -3.06 3.45
C GLU A 824 -25.21 -2.36 3.38
N GLY A 825 -25.40 -1.34 4.22
CA GLY A 825 -26.64 -0.56 4.32
C GLY A 825 -27.66 -1.10 5.34
N LYS A 826 -27.35 -2.18 6.08
CA LYS A 826 -28.23 -2.73 7.13
C LYS A 826 -27.86 -2.30 8.56
N GLY A 827 -26.95 -1.35 8.73
CA GLY A 827 -26.51 -0.87 10.03
C GLY A 827 -27.66 -0.43 10.94
N GLU A 828 -28.56 0.42 10.45
CA GLU A 828 -29.72 0.90 11.25
C GLU A 828 -30.72 -0.19 11.60
N TYR A 829 -30.85 -1.21 10.74
CA TYR A 829 -31.72 -2.35 10.98
C TYR A 829 -31.20 -3.19 12.15
N TYR A 830 -29.90 -3.50 12.16
CA TYR A 830 -29.27 -4.28 13.22
C TYR A 830 -28.97 -3.46 14.48
N ALA A 831 -28.90 -2.13 14.41
CA ALA A 831 -28.77 -1.25 15.58
C ALA A 831 -29.95 -1.35 16.57
N GLN A 832 -31.07 -1.96 16.17
CA GLN A 832 -32.22 -2.23 17.03
C GLN A 832 -32.03 -3.46 17.93
N ALA A 833 -30.91 -4.18 17.78
CA ALA A 833 -30.62 -5.39 18.54
C ALA A 833 -30.38 -5.08 20.03
N GLU A 834 -31.13 -5.76 20.91
CA GLU A 834 -30.90 -5.74 22.36
C GLU A 834 -30.30 -7.04 22.88
N TYR A 835 -30.44 -8.13 22.12
CA TYR A 835 -29.90 -9.43 22.47
C TYR A 835 -29.20 -10.09 21.29
N ALA A 836 -28.27 -11.00 21.58
CA ALA A 836 -27.60 -11.85 20.62
C ALA A 836 -27.90 -13.31 20.94
N GLU A 837 -28.32 -14.07 19.94
CA GLU A 837 -28.55 -15.51 20.08
C GLU A 837 -27.32 -16.30 19.63
N TYR A 838 -26.70 -17.01 20.57
CA TYR A 838 -25.64 -17.97 20.31
C TYR A 838 -26.17 -19.41 20.30
N ARG A 839 -25.45 -20.27 19.60
CA ARG A 839 -25.64 -21.72 19.60
C ARG A 839 -24.41 -22.40 20.17
N PHE A 840 -24.61 -23.19 21.22
CA PHE A 840 -23.55 -23.92 21.90
C PHE A 840 -23.69 -25.44 21.69
N LYS A 841 -22.61 -26.07 21.23
CA LYS A 841 -22.49 -27.53 21.16
C LYS A 841 -21.02 -27.96 21.21
N ASP A 842 -20.70 -28.94 22.04
CA ASP A 842 -19.39 -29.58 22.14
C ASP A 842 -18.20 -28.58 22.25
N GLY A 843 -18.38 -27.50 23.01
CA GLY A 843 -17.36 -26.48 23.23
C GLY A 843 -17.23 -25.42 22.13
N ILE A 844 -18.06 -25.50 21.08
CA ILE A 844 -18.15 -24.49 20.02
C ILE A 844 -19.36 -23.59 20.32
N LEU A 845 -19.10 -22.28 20.34
CA LEU A 845 -20.09 -21.24 20.53
C LEU A 845 -20.12 -20.36 19.27
N LEU A 846 -21.23 -20.35 18.54
CA LEU A 846 -21.39 -19.55 17.31
C LEU A 846 -22.51 -18.52 17.47
N LEU A 847 -22.27 -17.29 17.01
CA LEU A 847 -23.28 -16.24 16.97
C LEU A 847 -24.23 -16.52 15.78
N ALA A 848 -25.48 -16.86 16.09
CA ALA A 848 -26.45 -17.29 15.08
C ALA A 848 -27.23 -16.12 14.48
N ARG A 849 -27.68 -15.17 15.32
CA ARG A 849 -28.44 -13.98 14.89
C ARG A 849 -28.55 -12.96 16.02
N LEU A 850 -28.99 -11.76 15.67
CA LEU A 850 -29.37 -10.70 16.59
C LEU A 850 -30.89 -10.72 16.85
N LEU A 851 -31.29 -10.31 18.04
CA LEU A 851 -32.69 -10.25 18.45
C LEU A 851 -33.06 -8.84 18.94
N ASP A 852 -34.29 -8.43 18.65
CA ASP A 852 -34.90 -7.22 19.18
C ASP A 852 -35.28 -7.35 20.67
N LYS A 853 -35.84 -6.26 21.23
CA LYS A 853 -36.35 -6.21 22.60
C LYS A 853 -37.41 -7.28 22.94
N ASP A 854 -38.12 -7.79 21.93
CA ASP A 854 -39.18 -8.79 22.05
C ASP A 854 -38.65 -10.21 21.81
N LEU A 855 -37.32 -10.39 21.75
CA LEU A 855 -36.62 -11.65 21.44
C LEU A 855 -36.94 -12.23 20.05
N LYS A 856 -37.34 -11.38 19.10
CA LYS A 856 -37.53 -11.78 17.70
C LYS A 856 -36.27 -11.54 16.90
N GLY A 857 -35.98 -12.45 15.98
CA GLY A 857 -34.81 -12.35 15.11
C GLY A 857 -34.90 -11.16 14.16
N LEU A 858 -33.80 -10.39 14.10
CA LEU A 858 -33.56 -9.37 13.10
C LEU A 858 -32.94 -9.99 11.84
#